data_AF-A0A0N4W3S7-F1
#
_entry.id   AF-A0A0N4W3S7-F1
#
_cell.length_a   1.000
_cell.length_b   1.000
_cell.length_c   1.000
_cell.angle_alpha   90.00
_cell.angle_beta   90.00
_cell.angle_gamma   90.00
#
_symmetry.space_group_name_H-M   'P 1'
#
loop_
_entity.id
_entity.type
_entity.pdbx_description
1 polymer ?
#
loop_
_entity_poly.entity_id
_entity_poly.type
_entity_poly.pdbx_seq_one_letter_code
_entity_poly.pdbx_strand_id
1 'polypeptide(L)'
;LGPTASFLNYRRFMTHYGQVCCYDEAGFLMQTPYQPVIKTQKEYFYNPGYPLRAYEFGTPPYMGQFEVPGLSVFHNDYMPYFLCCKFADFRCQMFYWRRPSSACQEYQPPATGQVSGAGVFNTIDNDKFIFNEPGVYNFLYIPKTTRSPEVRVQVRMERYPNRKVDFGLLGRYISQAELVQPTNATVITGVVLEASGSDRVYVMARKDTRRFRYRTDIIVGNILRYFDTIRLQRFNGVLVYVNNVERGQPEIYVVLEEAQIGIRVRESYALDIDRLPMYQESMGMLDVQISVPPQYGVRPDGDKTRETEQRQRYDLPRVSGLMRPFPEQTSAAIMQGLTLNDVNSETYRQQIINNYRIVGTGESGSEQNPIGTLAQGLPTDNMFTTSKDEDKQFDVFPEANLRSGPIYKMAPMYDSGPYRFDPQTGMDINQELNNCRGLQEDVSLNLQPFQSNANLMYGLQHCPDDSASIISDCGDSVPCLYSYALLQSKVLALEEQDAWNSFVTERMEAIRQYNSCGAINIEYPEYMMKTPALAPGYLQGDVARFGCYQTHWIKGDNEYKCGIVVDYNNPNSYRFEWNKGSQPWCRSRIKENYFKWITVIFSIVAIILAIMVVFLGCWCVKQRKIQEQRQYNYQTNAVNFQNSSQLQRLRLGYTNKGRVASIGSLDDAPQLTQRFPARATPTTLEPARYIP
;
A
#
# COMPACT_ATOMS: atom_id res chain seq x y z
N LEU A 1 29.66 -6.10 46.92
CA LEU A 1 30.09 -6.61 45.59
C LEU A 1 29.09 -7.66 45.15
N GLY A 2 28.33 -7.39 44.09
CA GLY A 2 27.40 -8.33 43.46
C GLY A 2 27.06 -7.76 42.08
N PRO A 3 27.24 -8.51 40.98
CA PRO A 3 27.09 -7.95 39.64
C PRO A 3 25.62 -7.74 39.31
N THR A 4 25.26 -6.50 38.98
CA THR A 4 23.97 -6.18 38.36
C THR A 4 23.93 -6.81 36.97
N ALA A 5 23.06 -7.80 36.76
CA ALA A 5 22.83 -8.36 35.44
C ALA A 5 22.26 -7.27 34.52
N SER A 6 23.06 -6.80 33.56
CA SER A 6 22.57 -5.98 32.47
C SER A 6 21.62 -6.84 31.63
N PHE A 7 20.36 -6.43 31.55
CA PHE A 7 19.42 -7.04 30.62
C PHE A 7 19.90 -6.75 29.20
N LEU A 8 20.57 -7.75 28.59
CA LEU A 8 20.85 -7.76 27.17
C LEU A 8 19.51 -7.61 26.45
N ASN A 9 19.30 -6.42 25.91
CA ASN A 9 18.06 -6.06 25.25
C ASN A 9 18.02 -6.80 23.91
N TYR A 10 17.46 -8.02 23.94
CA TYR A 10 17.17 -8.84 22.77
C TYR A 10 16.18 -8.08 21.87
N ARG A 11 16.72 -7.18 21.03
CA ARG A 11 16.01 -6.60 19.90
C ARG A 11 15.45 -7.76 19.10
N ARG A 12 14.13 -7.95 19.11
CA ARG A 12 13.45 -8.84 18.17
C ARG A 12 13.84 -8.36 16.78
N PHE A 13 14.41 -9.23 15.95
CA PHE A 13 14.63 -8.93 14.54
C PHE A 13 13.29 -8.45 13.96
N MET A 14 13.27 -7.29 13.33
CA MET A 14 12.03 -6.58 12.98
C MET A 14 11.50 -7.09 11.63
N THR A 15 11.00 -8.33 11.62
CA THR A 15 10.70 -9.15 10.42
C THR A 15 9.49 -8.68 9.58
N HIS A 16 9.41 -7.38 9.29
CA HIS A 16 8.40 -6.73 8.45
C HIS A 16 9.06 -5.84 7.37
N TYR A 17 10.31 -6.15 7.03
CA TYR A 17 11.18 -5.41 6.12
C TYR A 17 10.65 -5.43 4.67
N GLY A 18 9.75 -4.48 4.36
CA GLY A 18 9.17 -4.27 3.02
C GLY A 18 7.75 -4.80 2.81
N GLN A 19 7.01 -5.15 3.88
CA GLN A 19 5.58 -5.51 3.74
C GLN A 19 4.77 -4.29 3.27
N VAL A 20 4.06 -4.43 2.14
CA VAL A 20 3.23 -3.35 1.56
C VAL A 20 1.74 -3.67 1.65
N CYS A 21 0.93 -2.63 1.91
CA CYS A 21 -0.52 -2.65 1.79
C CYS A 21 -0.91 -2.00 0.46
N CYS A 22 -1.57 -2.75 -0.41
CA CYS A 22 -1.93 -2.29 -1.74
C CYS A 22 -3.34 -2.75 -2.10
N TYR A 23 -4.04 -1.89 -2.82
CA TYR A 23 -5.42 -2.07 -3.25
C TYR A 23 -5.48 -1.84 -4.76
N ASP A 24 -6.42 -2.48 -5.45
CA ASP A 24 -6.67 -2.21 -6.87
C ASP A 24 -7.52 -0.92 -7.06
N GLU A 25 -7.80 -0.58 -8.32
CA GLU A 25 -8.68 0.54 -8.71
C GLU A 25 -10.10 0.45 -8.11
N ALA A 26 -10.59 -0.76 -7.83
CA ALA A 26 -11.88 -0.99 -7.16
C ALA A 26 -11.78 -0.94 -5.63
N GLY A 27 -10.57 -0.85 -5.08
CA GLY A 27 -10.26 -0.81 -3.65
C GLY A 27 -10.04 -2.17 -3.00
N PHE A 28 -9.95 -3.26 -3.75
CA PHE A 28 -9.77 -4.62 -3.21
C PHE A 28 -8.31 -4.89 -2.79
N LEU A 29 -8.14 -5.43 -1.59
CA LEU A 29 -6.82 -5.76 -1.02
C LEU A 29 -6.11 -6.84 -1.86
N MET A 30 -4.94 -6.49 -2.40
CA MET A 30 -4.17 -7.26 -3.38
C MET A 30 -2.67 -7.34 -3.04
N GLN A 31 -1.98 -8.30 -3.65
CA GLN A 31 -0.51 -8.38 -3.66
C GLN A 31 0.06 -7.74 -4.93
N THR A 32 1.09 -6.92 -4.80
CA THR A 32 1.65 -6.20 -5.96
C THR A 32 2.46 -7.13 -6.88
N PRO A 33 2.22 -7.09 -8.21
CA PRO A 33 3.06 -7.81 -9.18
C PRO A 33 4.42 -7.13 -9.39
N TYR A 34 4.62 -5.96 -8.78
CA TYR A 34 5.85 -5.18 -8.77
C TYR A 34 6.92 -5.69 -7.79
N GLN A 35 6.62 -6.68 -6.94
CA GLN A 35 7.67 -7.44 -6.23
C GLN A 35 8.49 -8.21 -7.28
N PRO A 36 9.75 -7.83 -7.57
CA PRO A 36 10.38 -8.18 -8.85
C PRO A 36 10.54 -9.69 -9.12
N VAL A 37 10.65 -10.50 -8.07
CA VAL A 37 10.88 -11.96 -8.19
C VAL A 37 9.64 -12.81 -7.92
N ILE A 38 8.75 -12.46 -6.98
CA ILE A 38 7.46 -13.17 -6.81
C ILE A 38 6.39 -12.51 -7.69
N LYS A 39 6.31 -12.98 -8.94
CA LYS A 39 5.09 -12.87 -9.72
C LYS A 39 4.07 -13.88 -9.18
N THR A 40 3.19 -13.39 -8.30
CA THR A 40 1.95 -14.09 -7.93
C THR A 40 1.19 -14.46 -9.21
N GLN A 41 0.70 -15.69 -9.31
CA GLN A 41 -0.14 -16.08 -10.45
C GLN A 41 -1.43 -15.24 -10.45
N LYS A 42 -1.97 -14.92 -11.64
CA LYS A 42 -3.07 -13.95 -11.82
C LYS A 42 -4.32 -14.31 -11.02
N GLU A 43 -4.47 -15.60 -10.74
CA GLU A 43 -5.53 -16.22 -9.97
C GLU A 43 -5.45 -15.87 -8.47
N TYR A 44 -4.25 -15.73 -7.90
CA TYR A 44 -4.02 -15.55 -6.46
C TYR A 44 -3.73 -14.10 -6.06
N PHE A 45 -4.19 -13.13 -6.87
CA PHE A 45 -3.89 -11.70 -6.71
C PHE A 45 -4.48 -11.08 -5.43
N TYR A 46 -5.73 -11.42 -5.10
CA TYR A 46 -6.45 -10.91 -3.93
C TYR A 46 -6.12 -11.75 -2.68
N ASN A 47 -5.16 -11.26 -1.90
CA ASN A 47 -4.63 -11.87 -0.68
C ASN A 47 -4.22 -10.76 0.31
N PRO A 48 -4.15 -11.03 1.62
CA PRO A 48 -3.99 -10.01 2.66
C PRO A 48 -2.54 -9.46 2.79
N GLY A 49 -1.91 -9.07 1.68
CA GLY A 49 -0.50 -8.72 1.60
C GLY A 49 0.43 -9.94 1.66
N TYR A 50 1.72 -9.73 1.40
CA TYR A 50 2.75 -10.79 1.45
C TYR A 50 3.68 -10.56 2.64
N PRO A 51 4.05 -11.60 3.43
CA PRO A 51 4.67 -11.44 4.75
C PRO A 51 6.18 -11.10 4.77
N LEU A 52 6.73 -10.46 3.71
CA LEU A 52 8.17 -10.22 3.49
C LEU A 52 8.96 -9.99 4.81
N ARG A 53 9.80 -10.98 5.16
CA ARG A 53 10.60 -11.00 6.40
C ARG A 53 12.03 -10.56 6.16
N ALA A 54 12.55 -10.80 4.96
CA ALA A 54 13.83 -10.30 4.49
C ALA A 54 13.64 -9.38 3.29
N TYR A 55 14.48 -8.35 3.19
CA TYR A 55 14.56 -7.53 2.00
C TYR A 55 15.08 -8.35 0.81
N GLU A 56 14.46 -8.19 -0.36
CA GLU A 56 14.80 -8.95 -1.57
C GLU A 56 16.27 -8.78 -1.99
N PHE A 57 16.71 -7.52 -2.06
CA PHE A 57 18.08 -7.12 -2.36
C PHE A 57 18.94 -6.98 -1.08
N GLY A 58 18.48 -7.55 0.05
CA GLY A 58 19.12 -7.44 1.35
C GLY A 58 19.08 -6.04 1.95
N THR A 59 19.85 -5.81 3.00
CA THR A 59 20.14 -4.46 3.52
C THR A 59 21.57 -4.37 4.06
N PRO A 60 22.30 -3.26 3.85
CA PRO A 60 23.60 -3.04 4.47
C PRO A 60 23.53 -3.20 6.00
N PRO A 61 24.54 -3.81 6.67
CA PRO A 61 25.84 -4.22 6.13
C PRO A 61 25.87 -5.63 5.50
N TYR A 62 24.71 -6.28 5.29
CA TYR A 62 24.58 -7.62 4.72
C TYR A 62 25.22 -8.75 5.57
N MET A 63 25.32 -8.58 6.90
CA MET A 63 26.05 -9.50 7.80
C MET A 63 25.13 -10.38 8.66
N GLY A 64 23.91 -9.92 8.93
CA GLY A 64 22.94 -10.59 9.78
C GLY A 64 22.01 -11.58 9.06
N GLN A 65 21.31 -12.39 9.86
CA GLN A 65 20.14 -13.12 9.39
C GLN A 65 19.10 -12.12 8.88
N PHE A 66 18.42 -12.43 7.77
CA PHE A 66 17.51 -11.56 7.00
C PHE A 66 18.19 -10.43 6.19
N GLU A 67 19.48 -10.15 6.38
CA GLU A 67 20.19 -9.06 5.67
C GLU A 67 20.81 -9.50 4.34
N VAL A 68 21.29 -10.75 4.20
CA VAL A 68 22.02 -11.23 3.02
C VAL A 68 21.14 -11.21 1.74
N PRO A 69 21.53 -10.51 0.65
CA PRO A 69 20.72 -10.39 -0.57
C PRO A 69 20.39 -11.73 -1.21
N GLY A 70 19.17 -11.88 -1.74
CA GLY A 70 18.72 -13.08 -2.45
C GLY A 70 18.54 -14.33 -1.56
N LEU A 71 19.60 -14.77 -0.86
CA LEU A 71 19.57 -15.97 0.00
C LEU A 71 18.59 -15.81 1.17
N SER A 72 18.58 -14.65 1.83
CA SER A 72 17.69 -14.40 2.96
C SER A 72 16.23 -14.47 2.55
N VAL A 73 15.84 -13.79 1.46
CA VAL A 73 14.47 -13.79 0.97
C VAL A 73 14.08 -15.14 0.35
N PHE A 74 15.00 -15.83 -0.32
CA PHE A 74 14.75 -17.16 -0.87
C PHE A 74 14.41 -18.18 0.23
N HIS A 75 15.23 -18.25 1.27
CA HIS A 75 15.02 -19.19 2.37
C HIS A 75 13.82 -18.78 3.25
N ASN A 76 13.75 -17.51 3.64
CA ASN A 76 12.76 -17.07 4.62
C ASN A 76 11.38 -16.85 4.01
N ASP A 77 11.25 -16.55 2.72
CA ASP A 77 9.97 -16.16 2.13
C ASP A 77 9.62 -16.98 0.89
N TYR A 78 10.50 -17.03 -0.13
CA TYR A 78 10.15 -17.63 -1.41
C TYR A 78 9.93 -19.15 -1.33
N MET A 79 10.88 -19.91 -0.77
CA MET A 79 10.78 -21.36 -0.66
C MET A 79 9.47 -21.81 0.06
N PRO A 80 9.09 -21.22 1.21
CA PRO A 80 7.79 -21.47 1.83
C PRO A 80 6.58 -21.13 0.94
N TYR A 81 6.60 -20.01 0.21
CA TYR A 81 5.49 -19.65 -0.69
C TYR A 81 5.38 -20.63 -1.87
N PHE A 82 6.48 -20.99 -2.52
CA PHE A 82 6.48 -21.96 -3.60
C PHE A 82 5.94 -23.33 -3.13
N LEU A 83 6.40 -23.82 -1.97
CA LEU A 83 5.97 -25.09 -1.39
C LEU A 83 4.49 -25.11 -0.95
N CYS A 84 3.95 -24.00 -0.44
CA CYS A 84 2.58 -23.97 0.10
C CYS A 84 1.52 -23.39 -0.87
N CYS A 85 1.88 -22.44 -1.73
CA CYS A 85 0.95 -21.75 -2.63
C CYS A 85 1.07 -22.18 -4.10
N LYS A 86 2.26 -22.57 -4.60
CA LYS A 86 2.51 -22.80 -6.04
C LYS A 86 2.67 -24.26 -6.45
N PHE A 87 3.09 -25.13 -5.53
CA PHE A 87 3.25 -26.57 -5.76
C PHE A 87 2.18 -27.41 -5.02
N ALA A 88 1.33 -26.76 -4.23
CA ALA A 88 0.34 -27.39 -3.35
C ALA A 88 -0.98 -26.60 -3.24
N ASP A 89 -1.15 -25.55 -4.03
CA ASP A 89 -2.33 -24.71 -4.32
C ASP A 89 -3.36 -24.54 -3.19
N PHE A 90 -4.10 -25.62 -2.87
CA PHE A 90 -5.04 -25.70 -1.75
C PHE A 90 -4.42 -25.43 -0.36
N ARG A 91 -3.08 -25.44 -0.22
CA ARG A 91 -2.38 -25.11 1.04
C ARG A 91 -2.02 -23.64 1.19
N CYS A 92 -2.36 -22.74 0.25
CA CYS A 92 -1.81 -21.39 0.25
C CYS A 92 -2.13 -20.56 1.52
N GLN A 93 -3.34 -20.66 2.10
CA GLN A 93 -3.63 -19.92 3.35
C GLN A 93 -3.05 -20.56 4.62
N MET A 94 -2.52 -21.79 4.55
CA MET A 94 -1.63 -22.33 5.60
C MET A 94 -0.31 -21.54 5.67
N PHE A 95 0.18 -21.02 4.53
CA PHE A 95 1.32 -20.11 4.51
C PHE A 95 0.99 -18.81 5.23
N TYR A 96 -0.10 -18.10 4.87
CA TYR A 96 -0.48 -16.85 5.55
C TYR A 96 -0.78 -17.05 7.05
N TRP A 97 -1.38 -18.16 7.45
CA TRP A 97 -1.62 -18.47 8.87
C TRP A 97 -0.33 -18.67 9.67
N ARG A 98 0.68 -19.36 9.11
CA ARG A 98 2.01 -19.49 9.76
C ARG A 98 2.92 -18.27 9.55
N ARG A 99 2.55 -17.38 8.63
CA ARG A 99 3.33 -16.25 8.15
C ARG A 99 2.40 -15.06 7.95
N PRO A 100 1.86 -14.48 9.04
CA PRO A 100 1.01 -13.31 8.95
C PRO A 100 1.82 -12.13 8.38
N SER A 101 1.23 -11.49 7.38
CA SER A 101 1.54 -10.16 6.89
C SER A 101 0.91 -9.10 7.80
N SER A 102 1.24 -7.82 7.58
CA SER A 102 0.59 -6.67 8.20
C SER A 102 -0.94 -6.64 8.03
N ALA A 103 -1.47 -7.30 7.00
CA ALA A 103 -2.89 -7.57 6.76
C ALA A 103 -3.82 -6.34 6.66
N CYS A 104 -3.26 -5.12 6.73
CA CYS A 104 -3.88 -3.84 6.43
C CYS A 104 -5.13 -3.49 7.26
N GLN A 105 -5.29 -4.14 8.43
CA GLN A 105 -6.39 -3.89 9.38
C GLN A 105 -6.34 -2.48 9.97
N GLU A 106 -5.13 -1.98 10.24
CA GLU A 106 -4.86 -0.66 10.80
C GLU A 106 -4.20 0.27 9.76
N TYR A 107 -4.36 -0.01 8.45
CA TYR A 107 -3.80 0.83 7.40
C TYR A 107 -4.45 2.22 7.44
N GLN A 108 -3.62 3.23 7.71
CA GLN A 108 -3.94 4.64 7.57
C GLN A 108 -3.17 5.18 6.36
N PRO A 109 -3.85 5.84 5.41
CA PRO A 109 -3.19 6.36 4.21
C PRO A 109 -2.22 7.50 4.55
N PRO A 110 -1.10 7.64 3.81
CA PRO A 110 -0.16 8.73 3.99
C PRO A 110 -0.71 10.06 3.46
N ALA A 111 -0.19 11.16 4.00
CA ALA A 111 -0.45 12.48 3.47
C ALA A 111 0.46 12.72 2.25
N THR A 112 -0.13 12.79 1.05
CA THR A 112 0.58 13.09 -0.20
C THR A 112 0.50 14.57 -0.53
N GLY A 113 1.54 15.12 -1.14
CA GLY A 113 1.56 16.46 -1.72
C GLY A 113 2.44 16.50 -2.97
N GLN A 114 2.20 17.46 -3.86
CA GLN A 114 2.98 17.64 -5.09
C GLN A 114 3.34 19.11 -5.32
N VAL A 115 4.46 19.32 -5.99
CA VAL A 115 4.76 20.54 -6.74
C VAL A 115 5.05 20.17 -8.20
N SER A 116 4.56 20.98 -9.14
CA SER A 116 4.74 20.83 -10.59
C SER A 116 5.19 22.13 -11.26
N GLY A 117 5.84 21.96 -12.41
CA GLY A 117 6.13 23.04 -13.36
C GLY A 117 6.73 24.32 -12.77
N ALA A 118 6.05 25.44 -13.02
CA ALA A 118 6.43 26.79 -12.58
C ALA A 118 6.09 27.06 -11.10
N GLY A 119 6.42 26.13 -10.19
CA GLY A 119 6.25 26.32 -8.75
C GLY A 119 4.79 26.26 -8.28
N VAL A 120 3.97 25.41 -8.88
CA VAL A 120 2.57 25.18 -8.48
C VAL A 120 2.54 24.17 -7.33
N PHE A 121 2.19 24.57 -6.10
CA PHE A 121 2.22 23.73 -4.90
C PHE A 121 0.83 23.26 -4.45
N ASN A 122 0.77 22.02 -3.97
CA ASN A 122 -0.40 21.39 -3.35
C ASN A 122 0.08 20.53 -2.15
N THR A 123 0.04 21.11 -0.94
CA THR A 123 0.78 20.64 0.25
C THR A 123 0.25 19.32 0.82
N ILE A 124 1.00 18.68 1.72
CA ILE A 124 0.54 17.45 2.39
C ILE A 124 -0.71 17.70 3.26
N ASP A 125 -0.96 18.95 3.68
CA ASP A 125 -2.13 19.37 4.47
C ASP A 125 -3.19 20.17 3.68
N ASN A 126 -3.22 20.07 2.35
CA ASN A 126 -4.22 20.61 1.42
C ASN A 126 -4.12 22.13 1.09
N ASP A 127 -3.14 22.85 1.60
CA ASP A 127 -2.87 24.23 1.20
C ASP A 127 -2.34 24.30 -0.23
N LYS A 128 -2.76 25.32 -0.99
CA LYS A 128 -2.53 25.43 -2.44
C LYS A 128 -2.12 26.85 -2.77
N PHE A 129 -1.00 27.00 -3.47
CA PHE A 129 -0.42 28.30 -3.82
C PHE A 129 0.55 28.14 -5.00
N ILE A 130 0.89 29.25 -5.65
CA ILE A 130 2.04 29.30 -6.55
C ILE A 130 3.12 30.16 -5.89
N PHE A 131 4.36 29.68 -5.92
CA PHE A 131 5.50 30.34 -5.29
C PHE A 131 6.70 30.34 -6.24
N ASN A 132 7.08 31.52 -6.73
CA ASN A 132 8.34 31.76 -7.40
C ASN A 132 9.26 32.60 -6.52
N GLU A 133 10.40 32.03 -6.15
CA GLU A 133 11.55 32.75 -5.61
C GLU A 133 12.80 31.89 -5.85
N PRO A 134 13.87 32.40 -6.49
CA PRO A 134 15.06 31.61 -6.78
C PRO A 134 15.86 31.33 -5.51
N GLY A 135 16.27 30.08 -5.28
CA GLY A 135 17.06 29.68 -4.11
C GLY A 135 16.97 28.19 -3.78
N VAL A 136 17.50 27.82 -2.61
CA VAL A 136 17.29 26.49 -1.99
C VAL A 136 16.37 26.66 -0.79
N TYR A 137 15.40 25.76 -0.67
CA TYR A 137 14.36 25.80 0.36
C TYR A 137 14.25 24.46 1.08
N ASN A 138 14.02 24.50 2.39
CA ASN A 138 13.60 23.34 3.16
C ASN A 138 12.19 22.92 2.72
N PHE A 139 12.13 21.88 1.90
CA PHE A 139 10.91 21.35 1.27
C PHE A 139 10.08 20.56 2.28
N LEU A 140 10.75 19.70 3.05
CA LEU A 140 10.21 19.02 4.21
C LEU A 140 11.33 18.84 5.25
N TYR A 141 11.04 19.21 6.49
CA TYR A 141 11.88 18.91 7.64
C TYR A 141 11.04 18.28 8.75
N ILE A 142 11.62 17.26 9.37
CA ILE A 142 11.09 16.59 10.55
C ILE A 142 12.22 16.44 11.56
N PRO A 143 12.14 17.06 12.75
CA PRO A 143 13.16 16.90 13.77
C PRO A 143 13.16 15.49 14.36
N LYS A 144 14.33 15.04 14.85
CA LYS A 144 14.49 13.76 15.53
C LYS A 144 13.70 13.69 16.83
N THR A 145 13.07 12.55 17.11
CA THR A 145 12.41 12.29 18.41
C THR A 145 12.92 10.99 19.04
N THR A 146 12.27 10.54 20.11
CA THR A 146 12.54 9.21 20.70
C THR A 146 12.09 8.04 19.81
N ARG A 147 11.24 8.30 18.80
CA ARG A 147 10.58 7.28 17.96
C ARG A 147 10.75 7.47 16.47
N SER A 148 11.11 8.67 16.00
CA SER A 148 11.25 9.00 14.58
C SER A 148 12.65 9.52 14.24
N PRO A 149 13.22 9.11 13.10
CA PRO A 149 14.47 9.69 12.62
C PRO A 149 14.28 11.17 12.27
N GLU A 150 15.38 11.92 12.29
CA GLU A 150 15.42 13.21 11.60
C GLU A 150 15.24 12.99 10.10
N VAL A 151 14.50 13.87 9.42
CA VAL A 151 14.32 13.84 7.96
C VAL A 151 14.54 15.25 7.43
N ARG A 152 15.40 15.36 6.41
CA ARG A 152 15.75 16.61 5.76
C ARG A 152 15.55 16.47 4.25
N VAL A 153 14.72 17.32 3.68
CA VAL A 153 14.51 17.43 2.23
C VAL A 153 14.64 18.89 1.83
N GLN A 154 15.51 19.19 0.87
CA GLN A 154 15.65 20.51 0.26
C GLN A 154 15.38 20.42 -1.25
N VAL A 155 14.71 21.43 -1.79
CA VAL A 155 14.58 21.64 -3.23
C VAL A 155 15.36 22.87 -3.65
N ARG A 156 15.90 22.85 -4.87
CA ARG A 156 16.47 24.02 -5.53
C ARG A 156 15.52 24.51 -6.61
N MET A 157 15.19 25.79 -6.54
CA MET A 157 14.39 26.52 -7.50
C MET A 157 15.30 27.51 -8.24
N GLU A 158 15.36 27.39 -9.57
CA GLU A 158 16.17 28.27 -10.44
C GLU A 158 15.24 28.97 -11.45
N ARG A 159 15.64 30.16 -11.93
CA ARG A 159 14.89 30.89 -12.96
C ARG A 159 14.90 30.10 -14.25
N TYR A 160 13.73 29.90 -14.86
CA TYR A 160 13.62 29.13 -16.09
C TYR A 160 14.05 29.99 -17.29
N PRO A 161 14.89 29.48 -18.21
CA PRO A 161 15.29 30.23 -19.40
C PRO A 161 14.11 30.38 -20.37
N ASN A 162 14.01 31.56 -20.98
CA ASN A 162 13.07 31.81 -22.07
C ASN A 162 13.43 30.91 -23.26
N ARG A 163 12.57 29.93 -23.56
CA ARG A 163 12.80 28.95 -24.63
C ARG A 163 12.55 29.48 -26.04
N LYS A 164 12.12 30.74 -26.20
CA LYS A 164 11.93 31.41 -27.50
C LYS A 164 13.22 31.96 -28.13
N VAL A 165 14.33 32.00 -27.39
CA VAL A 165 15.60 32.58 -27.87
C VAL A 165 16.09 31.80 -29.10
N ASP A 166 16.15 32.46 -30.26
CA ASP A 166 16.58 31.83 -31.50
C ASP A 166 18.09 31.55 -31.49
N PHE A 167 18.42 30.27 -31.31
CA PHE A 167 19.79 29.75 -31.39
C PHE A 167 20.44 29.98 -32.78
N GLY A 168 19.67 30.27 -33.83
CA GLY A 168 20.17 30.68 -35.14
C GLY A 168 20.89 32.04 -35.16
N LEU A 169 20.70 32.87 -34.12
CA LEU A 169 21.40 34.16 -33.96
C LEU A 169 22.76 34.04 -33.25
N LEU A 170 23.11 32.84 -32.77
CA LEU A 170 24.35 32.54 -32.07
C LEU A 170 25.58 32.87 -32.94
N GLY A 171 26.51 33.66 -32.38
CA GLY A 171 27.74 34.06 -33.06
C GLY A 171 27.55 35.15 -34.15
N ARG A 172 26.32 35.61 -34.38
CA ARG A 172 26.03 36.80 -35.21
C ARG A 172 25.67 38.02 -34.37
N TYR A 173 24.74 37.85 -33.44
CA TYR A 173 24.20 38.93 -32.60
C TYR A 173 24.07 38.57 -31.11
N ILE A 174 24.17 37.27 -30.77
CA ILE A 174 24.09 36.77 -29.40
C ILE A 174 25.29 35.85 -29.15
N SER A 175 25.99 35.99 -28.03
CA SER A 175 27.09 35.08 -27.63
C SER A 175 26.57 33.89 -26.82
N GLN A 176 27.38 32.83 -26.73
CA GLN A 176 27.01 31.57 -26.05
C GLN A 176 26.59 31.76 -24.58
N ALA A 177 27.06 32.80 -23.90
CA ALA A 177 26.70 33.10 -22.51
C ALA A 177 25.31 33.75 -22.37
N GLU A 178 24.82 34.41 -23.42
CA GLU A 178 23.63 35.25 -23.42
C GLU A 178 22.38 34.51 -23.92
N LEU A 179 22.52 33.23 -24.31
CA LEU A 179 21.40 32.36 -24.68
C LEU A 179 20.50 32.01 -23.49
N VAL A 180 21.06 31.98 -22.26
CA VAL A 180 20.32 31.69 -21.02
C VAL A 180 19.69 32.98 -20.50
N GLN A 181 18.70 33.48 -21.23
CA GLN A 181 17.89 34.64 -20.85
C GLN A 181 16.81 34.18 -19.87
N PRO A 182 16.72 34.73 -18.65
CA PRO A 182 15.72 34.28 -17.69
C PRO A 182 14.32 34.80 -17.99
N THR A 183 13.34 34.08 -17.45
CA THR A 183 11.97 34.56 -17.23
C THR A 183 11.78 35.00 -15.76
N ASN A 184 10.56 35.42 -15.43
CA ASN A 184 10.08 35.52 -14.05
C ASN A 184 9.42 34.22 -13.55
N ALA A 185 9.53 33.11 -14.31
CA ALA A 185 9.22 31.77 -13.82
C ALA A 185 10.41 31.16 -13.05
N THR A 186 10.16 30.47 -11.94
CA THR A 186 11.14 29.56 -11.34
C THR A 186 10.63 28.14 -11.35
N VAL A 187 11.51 27.19 -11.66
CA VAL A 187 11.20 25.75 -11.68
C VAL A 187 12.13 24.99 -10.74
N ILE A 188 11.69 23.84 -10.26
CA ILE A 188 12.58 22.95 -9.50
C ILE A 188 13.57 22.28 -10.45
N THR A 189 14.86 22.46 -10.16
CA THR A 189 15.97 21.86 -10.91
C THR A 189 16.64 20.72 -10.15
N GLY A 190 16.36 20.57 -8.85
CA GLY A 190 16.87 19.46 -8.07
C GLY A 190 16.22 19.29 -6.70
N VAL A 191 16.27 18.05 -6.21
CA VAL A 191 15.86 17.62 -4.88
C VAL A 191 17.06 16.93 -4.22
N VAL A 192 17.27 17.20 -2.93
CA VAL A 192 18.23 16.48 -2.09
C VAL A 192 17.55 16.06 -0.79
N LEU A 193 17.78 14.81 -0.39
CA LEU A 193 17.18 14.24 0.81
C LEU A 193 18.15 13.35 1.60
N GLU A 194 17.98 13.37 2.92
CA GLU A 194 18.64 12.47 3.87
C GLU A 194 17.75 12.24 5.11
N ALA A 195 18.00 11.13 5.80
CA ALA A 195 17.49 10.87 7.14
C ALA A 195 18.64 10.60 8.12
N SER A 196 18.33 10.57 9.41
CA SER A 196 19.21 9.99 10.43
C SER A 196 19.69 8.60 9.98
N GLY A 197 21.01 8.41 9.90
CA GLY A 197 21.61 7.12 9.55
C GLY A 197 21.56 6.70 8.07
N SER A 198 20.97 7.50 7.18
CA SER A 198 20.89 7.18 5.74
C SER A 198 22.02 7.83 4.92
N ASP A 199 22.29 7.30 3.74
CA ASP A 199 23.05 8.01 2.70
C ASP A 199 22.27 9.27 2.26
N ARG A 200 22.98 10.29 1.77
CA ARG A 200 22.38 11.47 1.14
C ARG A 200 22.15 11.19 -0.34
N VAL A 201 20.93 11.44 -0.82
CA VAL A 201 20.53 11.26 -2.23
C VAL A 201 20.24 12.61 -2.86
N TYR A 202 20.80 12.83 -4.05
CA TYR A 202 20.50 13.95 -4.94
C TYR A 202 19.79 13.41 -6.19
N VAL A 203 18.71 14.08 -6.61
CA VAL A 203 18.08 13.88 -7.92
C VAL A 203 17.93 15.25 -8.57
N MET A 204 18.59 15.47 -9.72
CA MET A 204 18.69 16.79 -10.35
C MET A 204 18.44 16.69 -11.85
N ALA A 205 17.83 17.72 -12.44
CA ALA A 205 17.75 17.87 -13.89
C ALA A 205 19.17 18.05 -14.46
N ARG A 206 19.47 17.43 -15.60
CA ARG A 206 20.76 17.67 -16.25
C ARG A 206 20.88 19.10 -16.75
N LYS A 207 22.10 19.60 -16.84
CA LYS A 207 22.41 20.90 -17.46
C LYS A 207 21.92 20.90 -18.92
N ASP A 208 21.49 22.06 -19.39
CA ASP A 208 21.08 22.29 -20.79
C ASP A 208 22.15 21.76 -21.76
N THR A 209 21.75 21.24 -22.92
CA THR A 209 22.61 20.57 -23.93
C THR A 209 23.22 19.22 -23.51
N ARG A 210 22.73 18.61 -22.43
CA ARG A 210 23.20 17.27 -21.94
C ARG A 210 22.07 16.28 -21.67
N ARG A 211 20.86 16.56 -22.15
CA ARG A 211 19.61 15.86 -21.76
C ARG A 211 19.24 14.69 -22.68
N PHE A 212 19.99 14.45 -23.76
CA PHE A 212 19.63 13.48 -24.80
C PHE A 212 19.43 12.03 -24.30
N ARG A 213 20.42 11.44 -23.60
CA ARG A 213 20.34 10.04 -23.10
C ARG A 213 19.72 9.91 -21.70
N TYR A 214 19.96 10.90 -20.84
CA TYR A 214 19.47 10.92 -19.47
C TYR A 214 18.93 12.32 -19.19
N ARG A 215 17.69 12.42 -18.69
CA ARG A 215 17.05 13.69 -18.35
C ARG A 215 17.57 14.25 -17.01
N THR A 216 17.94 13.35 -16.10
CA THR A 216 18.32 13.62 -14.72
C THR A 216 19.64 12.93 -14.32
N ASP A 217 20.33 13.50 -13.32
CA ASP A 217 21.44 12.87 -12.59
C ASP A 217 20.99 12.41 -11.20
N ILE A 218 21.41 11.20 -10.81
CA ILE A 218 21.14 10.61 -9.48
C ILE A 218 22.47 10.37 -8.78
N ILE A 219 22.72 11.06 -7.68
CA ILE A 219 23.99 10.95 -6.92
C ILE A 219 23.65 10.42 -5.52
N VAL A 220 24.37 9.39 -5.06
CA VAL A 220 24.18 8.77 -3.74
C VAL A 220 25.53 8.57 -3.06
N GLY A 221 25.71 9.17 -1.88
CA GLY A 221 27.01 9.22 -1.19
C GLY A 221 28.07 9.93 -2.03
N ASN A 222 27.72 11.11 -2.57
CA ASN A 222 28.49 11.91 -3.54
C ASN A 222 28.98 11.20 -4.84
N ILE A 223 28.57 9.94 -5.09
CA ILE A 223 28.90 9.17 -6.30
C ILE A 223 27.68 9.09 -7.24
N LEU A 224 27.86 9.42 -8.52
CA LEU A 224 26.85 9.32 -9.57
C LEU A 224 26.46 7.85 -9.83
N ARG A 225 25.15 7.57 -9.93
CA ARG A 225 24.58 6.23 -10.08
C ARG A 225 23.79 6.11 -11.38
N TYR A 226 23.86 4.94 -12.01
CA TYR A 226 23.17 4.61 -13.26
C TYR A 226 22.27 3.39 -13.06
N PHE A 227 21.10 3.39 -13.71
CA PHE A 227 20.03 2.41 -13.48
C PHE A 227 19.65 1.60 -14.74
N ASP A 228 20.43 1.73 -15.83
CA ASP A 228 20.23 1.07 -17.13
C ASP A 228 19.98 -0.45 -17.05
N THR A 229 20.65 -1.13 -16.10
CA THR A 229 20.57 -2.60 -15.92
C THR A 229 19.79 -3.00 -14.67
N ILE A 230 20.06 -2.33 -13.54
CA ILE A 230 19.42 -2.58 -12.25
C ILE A 230 18.60 -1.34 -11.88
N ARG A 231 17.29 -1.43 -12.13
CA ARG A 231 16.31 -0.35 -11.87
C ARG A 231 16.08 -0.04 -10.40
N LEU A 232 16.28 -1.01 -9.50
CA LEU A 232 16.08 -0.87 -8.06
C LEU A 232 17.40 -1.13 -7.37
N GLN A 233 17.95 -0.11 -6.70
CA GLN A 233 19.23 -0.18 -5.99
C GLN A 233 19.03 0.22 -4.52
N ARG A 234 19.75 -0.47 -3.64
CA ARG A 234 19.74 -0.23 -2.19
C ARG A 234 21.06 0.40 -1.76
N PHE A 235 20.93 1.42 -0.94
CA PHE A 235 21.99 2.19 -0.32
C PHE A 235 21.76 2.17 1.20
N ASN A 236 22.63 2.79 2.00
CA ASN A 236 22.46 2.77 3.46
C ASN A 236 21.20 3.56 3.85
N GLY A 237 20.20 2.87 4.43
CA GLY A 237 18.92 3.48 4.83
C GLY A 237 18.05 4.08 3.70
N VAL A 238 18.43 3.93 2.42
CA VAL A 238 17.69 4.49 1.27
C VAL A 238 17.52 3.47 0.15
N LEU A 239 16.30 3.39 -0.37
CA LEU A 239 15.94 2.67 -1.58
C LEU A 239 15.79 3.67 -2.73
N VAL A 240 16.44 3.42 -3.87
CA VAL A 240 16.20 4.18 -5.12
C VAL A 240 15.67 3.23 -6.18
N TYR A 241 14.53 3.57 -6.77
CA TYR A 241 13.93 2.87 -7.89
C TYR A 241 13.72 3.83 -9.06
N VAL A 242 14.20 3.45 -10.25
CA VAL A 242 13.97 4.18 -11.50
C VAL A 242 13.12 3.31 -12.40
N ASN A 243 11.90 3.76 -12.70
CA ASN A 243 11.02 3.03 -13.60
C ASN A 243 11.53 3.16 -15.05
N ASN A 244 11.43 2.09 -15.85
CA ASN A 244 11.55 2.29 -17.30
C ASN A 244 10.21 2.77 -17.82
N VAL A 245 10.31 3.81 -18.62
CA VAL A 245 9.18 4.62 -19.05
C VAL A 245 8.56 4.05 -20.31
N GLU A 246 7.24 4.21 -20.42
CA GLU A 246 6.64 4.39 -21.73
C GLU A 246 7.09 5.75 -22.28
N ARG A 247 7.67 5.82 -23.48
CA ARG A 247 8.02 7.06 -24.20
C ARG A 247 9.13 7.98 -23.62
N GLY A 248 9.77 7.60 -22.51
CA GLY A 248 11.19 7.96 -22.27
C GLY A 248 11.57 9.06 -21.26
N GLN A 249 10.69 9.55 -20.38
CA GLN A 249 11.09 10.44 -19.26
C GLN A 249 11.24 9.68 -17.92
N PRO A 250 12.43 9.61 -17.28
CA PRO A 250 12.65 8.74 -16.12
C PRO A 250 11.81 9.17 -14.91
N GLU A 251 11.02 8.24 -14.36
CA GLU A 251 10.39 8.40 -13.04
C GLU A 251 11.29 7.78 -11.97
N ILE A 252 11.63 8.58 -10.96
CA ILE A 252 12.59 8.23 -9.92
C ILE A 252 11.88 8.27 -8.57
N TYR A 253 11.86 7.13 -7.89
CA TYR A 253 11.30 6.96 -6.56
C TYR A 253 12.45 6.78 -5.56
N VAL A 254 12.54 7.66 -4.57
CA VAL A 254 13.50 7.57 -3.46
C VAL A 254 12.72 7.37 -2.16
N VAL A 255 13.01 6.30 -1.43
CA VAL A 255 12.33 5.97 -0.17
C VAL A 255 13.35 5.87 0.96
N LEU A 256 13.15 6.69 1.99
CA LEU A 256 13.93 6.68 3.23
C LEU A 256 13.38 5.57 4.13
N GLU A 257 14.15 4.51 4.37
CA GLU A 257 13.58 3.26 4.91
C GLU A 257 13.14 3.35 6.38
N GLU A 258 13.95 3.95 7.26
CA GLU A 258 13.59 4.15 8.67
C GLU A 258 12.46 5.20 8.83
N ALA A 259 12.45 6.21 7.97
CA ALA A 259 11.45 7.28 7.98
C ALA A 259 10.11 6.86 7.35
N GLN A 260 10.13 5.85 6.48
CA GLN A 260 8.98 5.44 5.65
C GLN A 260 8.42 6.56 4.76
N ILE A 261 9.25 7.56 4.42
CA ILE A 261 8.91 8.67 3.53
C ILE A 261 9.38 8.35 2.11
N GLY A 262 8.48 8.52 1.14
CA GLY A 262 8.75 8.37 -0.28
C GLY A 262 8.68 9.69 -1.02
N ILE A 263 9.62 9.92 -1.95
CA ILE A 263 9.58 11.01 -2.93
C ILE A 263 9.61 10.42 -4.34
N ARG A 264 8.66 10.83 -5.19
CA ARG A 264 8.67 10.62 -6.64
C ARG A 264 9.16 11.91 -7.30
N VAL A 265 10.19 11.81 -8.12
CA VAL A 265 10.74 12.88 -8.95
C VAL A 265 10.56 12.48 -10.41
N ARG A 266 9.97 13.38 -11.20
CA ARG A 266 9.63 13.19 -12.62
C ARG A 266 10.08 14.43 -13.39
N GLU A 267 10.50 14.30 -14.64
CA GLU A 267 10.63 15.47 -15.52
C GLU A 267 9.24 15.96 -15.93
N SER A 268 8.94 17.25 -15.72
CA SER A 268 7.56 17.76 -15.79
C SER A 268 6.86 17.47 -17.10
N TYR A 269 5.54 17.33 -17.00
CA TYR A 269 4.60 17.11 -18.10
C TYR A 269 4.72 15.75 -18.83
N ALA A 270 5.76 14.95 -18.59
CA ALA A 270 5.95 13.64 -19.25
C ALA A 270 5.78 13.70 -20.79
N LEU A 271 6.19 14.82 -21.40
CA LEU A 271 6.06 15.08 -22.83
C LEU A 271 6.96 14.17 -23.66
N ASP A 272 6.39 13.50 -24.65
CA ASP A 272 7.10 12.71 -25.65
C ASP A 272 7.75 13.68 -26.66
N ILE A 273 8.91 14.24 -26.27
CA ILE A 273 9.64 15.31 -26.97
C ILE A 273 9.93 14.96 -28.43
N ASP A 274 10.14 13.67 -28.73
CA ASP A 274 10.38 13.17 -30.09
C ASP A 274 9.17 13.42 -31.03
N ARG A 275 7.98 13.72 -30.48
CA ARG A 275 6.78 14.14 -31.24
C ARG A 275 6.61 15.65 -31.38
N LEU A 276 7.41 16.45 -30.68
CA LEU A 276 7.30 17.90 -30.65
C LEU A 276 8.42 18.52 -31.50
N PRO A 277 8.21 18.75 -32.82
CA PRO A 277 9.28 19.16 -33.73
C PRO A 277 9.92 20.53 -33.42
N MET A 278 9.33 21.31 -32.51
CA MET A 278 9.85 22.59 -32.03
C MET A 278 10.78 22.46 -30.81
N TYR A 279 10.87 21.29 -30.16
CA TYR A 279 11.66 21.07 -28.95
C TYR A 279 12.78 20.05 -29.21
N GLN A 280 14.03 20.53 -29.24
CA GLN A 280 15.21 19.70 -29.55
C GLN A 280 15.77 18.94 -28.33
N GLU A 281 15.48 19.41 -27.12
CA GLU A 281 15.83 18.77 -25.85
C GLU A 281 14.66 18.85 -24.86
N SER A 282 14.81 18.18 -23.71
CA SER A 282 13.81 18.15 -22.66
C SER A 282 13.81 19.42 -21.80
N MET A 283 12.65 19.72 -21.21
CA MET A 283 12.42 20.95 -20.47
C MET A 283 13.34 21.09 -19.25
N GLY A 284 13.66 19.98 -18.56
CA GLY A 284 14.53 19.94 -17.37
C GLY A 284 14.02 20.78 -16.19
N MET A 285 12.70 20.76 -16.04
CA MET A 285 11.97 21.12 -14.83
C MET A 285 11.50 19.82 -14.18
N LEU A 286 11.43 19.78 -12.85
CA LEU A 286 11.09 18.57 -12.11
C LEU A 286 9.76 18.72 -11.36
N ASP A 287 8.85 17.79 -11.60
CA ASP A 287 7.72 17.54 -10.70
C ASP A 287 8.23 16.74 -9.49
N VAL A 288 7.80 17.14 -8.29
CA VAL A 288 8.19 16.48 -7.04
C VAL A 288 6.95 16.18 -6.22
N GLN A 289 6.64 14.90 -6.07
CA GLN A 289 5.56 14.39 -5.23
C GLN A 289 6.15 13.71 -3.99
N ILE A 290 5.64 14.02 -2.80
CA ILE A 290 6.11 13.48 -1.52
C ILE A 290 4.95 12.83 -0.75
N SER A 291 5.26 11.72 -0.09
CA SER A 291 4.33 10.93 0.72
C SER A 291 4.86 10.82 2.16
N VAL A 292 4.09 11.36 3.11
CA VAL A 292 4.44 11.42 4.54
C VAL A 292 3.50 10.49 5.31
N PRO A 293 4.02 9.44 5.99
CA PRO A 293 3.18 8.48 6.70
C PRO A 293 2.58 9.08 7.98
N PRO A 294 1.40 8.59 8.43
CA PRO A 294 0.63 9.19 9.52
C PRO A 294 1.31 9.10 10.90
N GLN A 295 2.38 8.30 11.04
CA GLN A 295 3.23 8.28 12.24
C GLN A 295 3.86 9.65 12.59
N TYR A 296 3.88 10.59 11.63
CA TYR A 296 4.34 11.97 11.83
C TYR A 296 3.23 12.95 12.27
N GLY A 297 2.01 12.47 12.52
CA GLY A 297 0.88 13.30 12.97
C GLY A 297 0.23 14.17 11.89
N VAL A 298 0.72 14.12 10.65
CA VAL A 298 0.10 14.77 9.49
C VAL A 298 -1.10 13.94 9.04
N ARG A 299 -2.27 14.56 8.95
CA ARG A 299 -3.47 13.92 8.40
C ARG A 299 -3.68 14.27 6.92
N PRO A 300 -4.11 13.32 6.07
CA PRO A 300 -4.34 13.60 4.65
C PRO A 300 -5.55 14.52 4.36
N ASP A 301 -6.48 14.65 5.31
CA ASP A 301 -7.65 15.51 5.25
C ASP A 301 -7.36 16.99 5.59
N GLY A 302 -6.15 17.30 6.09
CA GLY A 302 -5.77 18.64 6.55
C GLY A 302 -6.37 19.03 7.91
N ASP A 303 -7.06 18.12 8.63
CA ASP A 303 -7.66 18.44 9.92
C ASP A 303 -6.59 18.61 11.01
N LYS A 304 -6.38 19.87 11.40
CA LYS A 304 -5.48 20.30 12.47
C LYS A 304 -6.18 20.40 13.84
N THR A 305 -7.48 20.09 13.94
CA THR A 305 -8.19 20.14 15.22
C THR A 305 -7.56 19.15 16.22
N ARG A 306 -7.12 19.71 17.35
CA ARG A 306 -6.37 19.02 18.41
C ARG A 306 -4.99 18.47 17.99
N GLU A 307 -4.37 18.91 16.88
CA GLU A 307 -3.01 18.45 16.51
C GLU A 307 -2.00 18.74 17.65
N THR A 308 -2.00 19.95 18.22
CA THR A 308 -1.11 20.30 19.35
C THR A 308 -1.30 19.39 20.56
N GLU A 309 -2.52 18.96 20.87
CA GLU A 309 -2.79 18.00 21.94
C GLU A 309 -2.25 16.60 21.60
N GLN A 310 -2.43 16.15 20.35
CA GLN A 310 -1.89 14.87 19.86
C GLN A 310 -0.35 14.86 19.86
N ARG A 311 0.29 15.94 19.39
CA ARG A 311 1.75 16.12 19.40
C ARG A 311 2.31 16.02 20.83
N GLN A 312 1.73 16.74 21.79
CA GLN A 312 2.12 16.67 23.21
C GLN A 312 1.83 15.30 23.85
N ARG A 313 0.73 14.63 23.49
CA ARG A 313 0.33 13.34 24.07
C ARG A 313 1.17 12.16 23.57
N TYR A 314 1.69 12.21 22.34
CA TYR A 314 2.30 11.07 21.66
C TYR A 314 3.77 11.24 21.24
N ASP A 315 4.43 12.35 21.61
CA ASP A 315 5.82 12.68 21.22
C ASP A 315 5.99 12.78 19.68
N LEU A 316 5.00 13.37 18.99
CA LEU A 316 5.03 13.50 17.52
C LEU A 316 5.86 14.73 17.11
N PRO A 317 6.77 14.61 16.13
CA PRO A 317 7.59 15.72 15.68
C PRO A 317 6.78 16.80 14.96
N ARG A 318 7.33 18.02 14.93
CA ARG A 318 6.78 19.14 14.16
C ARG A 318 7.23 19.06 12.70
N VAL A 319 6.38 18.52 11.84
CA VAL A 319 6.59 18.56 10.38
C VAL A 319 6.42 19.99 9.86
N SER A 320 7.35 20.47 9.02
CA SER A 320 7.33 21.81 8.42
C SER A 320 8.14 21.87 7.11
N GLY A 321 8.00 22.94 6.32
CA GLY A 321 8.71 23.15 5.05
C GLY A 321 7.79 23.70 3.95
N LEU A 322 8.27 23.82 2.70
CA LEU A 322 7.40 24.22 1.56
C LEU A 322 6.17 23.32 1.42
N MET A 323 6.31 22.02 1.68
CA MET A 323 5.21 21.06 1.61
C MET A 323 4.33 21.03 2.86
N ARG A 324 4.61 21.86 3.86
CA ARG A 324 3.76 22.12 5.02
C ARG A 324 4.05 23.51 5.63
N PRO A 325 3.71 24.61 4.93
CA PRO A 325 4.26 25.93 5.24
C PRO A 325 3.64 26.58 6.47
N PHE A 326 2.39 26.24 6.79
CA PHE A 326 1.61 26.84 7.89
C PHE A 326 1.17 25.79 8.93
N PRO A 327 2.11 25.13 9.64
CA PRO A 327 1.81 23.98 10.52
C PRO A 327 0.99 24.30 11.78
N GLU A 328 0.71 25.59 12.05
CA GLU A 328 -0.13 26.06 13.15
C GLU A 328 -1.39 26.82 12.70
N GLN A 329 -1.57 27.06 11.39
CA GLN A 329 -2.76 27.70 10.82
C GLN A 329 -3.72 26.63 10.29
N THR A 330 -5.03 26.90 10.29
CA THR A 330 -6.03 26.05 9.64
C THR A 330 -5.77 25.98 8.13
N SER A 331 -5.69 24.78 7.56
CA SER A 331 -5.48 24.60 6.13
C SER A 331 -6.76 24.72 5.30
N ALA A 332 -6.58 24.92 4.00
CA ALA A 332 -7.64 24.91 3.00
C ALA A 332 -8.37 23.56 2.92
N ALA A 333 -9.62 23.57 2.43
CA ALA A 333 -10.38 22.35 2.22
C ALA A 333 -9.84 21.56 1.01
N ILE A 334 -9.83 20.23 1.06
CA ILE A 334 -9.25 19.40 -0.01
C ILE A 334 -9.83 19.68 -1.41
N MET A 335 -11.13 20.02 -1.49
CA MET A 335 -11.83 20.36 -2.75
C MET A 335 -11.68 21.84 -3.17
N GLN A 336 -11.04 22.69 -2.37
CA GLN A 336 -10.83 24.11 -2.69
C GLN A 336 -9.88 24.23 -3.89
N GLY A 337 -10.28 24.97 -4.93
CA GLY A 337 -9.42 25.29 -6.06
C GLY A 337 -8.31 26.30 -5.69
N LEU A 338 -7.27 26.37 -6.53
CA LEU A 338 -6.31 27.45 -6.50
C LEU A 338 -6.95 28.73 -7.08
N THR A 339 -6.72 29.89 -6.46
CA THR A 339 -7.23 31.19 -6.92
C THR A 339 -6.08 32.15 -7.29
N LEU A 340 -6.39 33.23 -8.02
CA LEU A 340 -5.41 34.27 -8.35
C LEU A 340 -4.79 34.96 -7.11
N ASN A 341 -5.46 34.94 -5.96
CA ASN A 341 -4.92 35.50 -4.71
C ASN A 341 -3.84 34.62 -4.06
N ASP A 342 -3.75 33.35 -4.47
CA ASP A 342 -2.80 32.36 -3.96
C ASP A 342 -1.51 32.32 -4.81
N VAL A 343 -1.43 33.16 -5.84
CA VAL A 343 -0.31 33.27 -6.79
C VAL A 343 0.67 34.33 -6.32
N ASN A 344 1.85 33.91 -5.85
CA ASN A 344 2.89 34.75 -5.26
C ASN A 344 2.38 35.69 -4.14
N SER A 345 1.32 35.27 -3.44
CA SER A 345 0.66 36.04 -2.37
C SER A 345 1.68 36.53 -1.35
N GLU A 346 1.85 37.84 -1.19
CA GLU A 346 3.00 38.41 -0.46
C GLU A 346 3.05 37.94 1.00
N THR A 347 1.90 37.67 1.62
CA THR A 347 1.80 37.09 2.97
C THR A 347 2.39 35.68 3.04
N TYR A 348 2.07 34.82 2.07
CA TYR A 348 2.61 33.46 1.95
C TYR A 348 4.08 33.49 1.53
N ARG A 349 4.43 34.28 0.50
CA ARG A 349 5.79 34.42 -0.04
C ARG A 349 6.77 34.87 1.03
N GLN A 350 6.44 35.93 1.79
CA GLN A 350 7.27 36.40 2.89
C GLN A 350 7.36 35.39 4.05
N GLN A 351 6.26 34.72 4.42
CA GLN A 351 6.31 33.68 5.45
C GLN A 351 7.16 32.48 5.02
N ILE A 352 7.10 32.08 3.74
CA ILE A 352 7.92 30.99 3.20
C ILE A 352 9.40 31.39 3.19
N ILE A 353 9.74 32.57 2.67
CA ILE A 353 11.13 33.06 2.60
C ILE A 353 11.74 33.18 4.01
N ASN A 354 11.04 33.80 4.95
CA ASN A 354 11.57 34.05 6.30
C ASN A 354 11.65 32.80 7.19
N ASN A 355 10.99 31.69 6.83
CA ASN A 355 11.04 30.43 7.60
C ASN A 355 11.85 29.32 6.94
N TYR A 356 11.86 29.22 5.60
CA TYR A 356 12.32 28.03 4.88
C TYR A 356 13.43 28.24 3.84
N ARG A 357 13.83 29.49 3.53
CA ARG A 357 14.98 29.74 2.63
C ARG A 357 16.29 29.34 3.31
N ILE A 358 17.20 28.73 2.56
CA ILE A 358 18.57 28.47 2.97
C ILE A 358 19.45 29.70 2.67
N VAL A 359 20.27 30.10 3.64
CA VAL A 359 21.10 31.32 3.57
C VAL A 359 22.18 31.18 2.50
N GLY A 360 22.41 32.26 1.73
CA GLY A 360 23.35 32.27 0.61
C GLY A 360 22.87 31.47 -0.60
N THR A 361 21.55 31.31 -0.77
CA THR A 361 20.98 30.60 -1.92
C THR A 361 19.85 31.40 -2.58
N GLY A 362 20.07 31.76 -3.85
CA GLY A 362 19.18 32.63 -4.62
C GLY A 362 19.94 33.80 -5.23
N GLU A 363 19.21 34.84 -5.63
CA GLU A 363 19.80 36.10 -6.10
C GLU A 363 20.41 36.94 -4.95
N SER A 364 21.06 38.05 -5.32
CA SER A 364 21.66 39.04 -4.43
C SER A 364 20.67 39.53 -3.37
N GLY A 365 20.97 39.27 -2.10
CA GLY A 365 20.09 39.51 -0.96
C GLY A 365 19.65 38.24 -0.21
N SER A 366 19.89 37.06 -0.79
CA SER A 366 19.67 35.74 -0.14
C SER A 366 20.60 35.43 1.05
N GLU A 367 21.50 36.35 1.41
CA GLU A 367 22.42 36.26 2.55
C GLU A 367 21.77 36.57 3.92
N GLN A 368 20.51 37.03 3.94
CA GLN A 368 19.80 37.30 5.19
C GLN A 368 19.43 35.99 5.91
N ASN A 369 19.79 35.88 7.19
CA ASN A 369 19.37 34.76 8.03
C ASN A 369 17.83 34.73 8.18
N PRO A 370 17.19 33.55 8.14
CA PRO A 370 15.74 33.44 8.29
C PRO A 370 15.28 33.92 9.68
N ILE A 371 14.45 34.96 9.70
CA ILE A 371 14.01 35.67 10.91
C ILE A 371 12.73 35.05 11.51
N GLY A 372 12.04 34.19 10.75
CA GLY A 372 10.73 33.65 11.11
C GLY A 372 10.75 32.70 12.31
N THR A 373 9.65 32.66 13.06
CA THR A 373 9.51 31.84 14.27
C THR A 373 9.49 30.33 14.01
N LEU A 374 9.32 29.89 12.77
CA LEU A 374 9.42 28.48 12.38
C LEU A 374 10.87 28.10 12.00
N ALA A 375 11.74 29.08 11.69
CA ALA A 375 13.17 28.86 11.39
C ALA A 375 13.99 28.36 12.60
N GLN A 376 13.48 28.51 13.82
CA GLN A 376 14.18 28.10 15.04
C GLN A 376 14.29 26.58 15.11
N GLY A 377 15.51 26.06 14.89
CA GLY A 377 15.79 24.63 14.86
C GLY A 377 15.60 23.96 13.49
N LEU A 378 15.39 24.74 12.42
CA LEU A 378 15.50 24.27 11.04
C LEU A 378 16.98 24.21 10.61
N PRO A 379 17.41 23.21 9.81
CA PRO A 379 18.76 23.16 9.27
C PRO A 379 19.01 24.31 8.28
N THR A 380 20.13 25.01 8.45
CA THR A 380 20.55 26.15 7.62
C THR A 380 21.68 25.82 6.65
N ASP A 381 22.25 24.61 6.69
CA ASP A 381 23.23 24.16 5.70
C ASP A 381 22.55 23.76 4.38
N ASN A 382 23.14 24.23 3.28
CA ASN A 382 22.73 23.89 1.92
C ASN A 382 23.25 22.50 1.55
N MET A 383 22.37 21.50 1.51
CA MET A 383 22.76 20.12 1.23
C MET A 383 23.32 19.91 -0.20
N PHE A 384 23.06 20.83 -1.13
CA PHE A 384 23.64 20.82 -2.50
C PHE A 384 25.12 21.24 -2.54
N THR A 385 25.62 21.96 -1.54
CA THR A 385 27.03 22.40 -1.47
C THR A 385 27.80 21.77 -0.32
N THR A 386 27.12 21.29 0.74
CA THR A 386 27.75 20.54 1.84
C THR A 386 27.84 19.03 1.57
N SER A 387 28.74 18.37 2.30
CA SER A 387 28.94 16.91 2.30
C SER A 387 29.03 16.40 3.72
N LYS A 388 28.59 15.16 3.98
CA LYS A 388 28.91 14.46 5.23
C LYS A 388 30.42 14.21 5.30
N ASP A 389 30.98 14.07 6.50
CA ASP A 389 32.43 13.84 6.65
C ASP A 389 32.91 12.57 5.93
N GLU A 390 32.06 11.54 5.88
CA GLU A 390 32.28 10.28 5.15
C GLU A 390 32.25 10.48 3.62
N ASP A 391 31.44 11.42 3.12
CA ASP A 391 31.27 11.73 1.69
C ASP A 391 32.32 12.71 1.14
N LYS A 392 32.99 13.50 2.01
CA LYS A 392 33.96 14.55 1.61
C LYS A 392 35.12 14.03 0.77
N GLN A 393 35.50 12.76 0.92
CA GLN A 393 36.52 12.11 0.09
C GLN A 393 36.16 12.08 -1.41
N PHE A 394 34.86 12.17 -1.75
CA PHE A 394 34.37 12.19 -3.13
C PHE A 394 34.21 13.61 -3.70
N ASP A 395 34.47 14.67 -2.91
CA ASP A 395 34.33 16.06 -3.39
C ASP A 395 35.38 16.50 -4.40
N VAL A 396 36.40 15.66 -4.62
CA VAL A 396 37.42 15.82 -5.67
C VAL A 396 36.90 15.43 -7.07
N PHE A 397 35.77 14.72 -7.17
CA PHE A 397 35.23 14.26 -8.46
C PHE A 397 34.36 15.33 -9.14
N PRO A 398 34.30 15.38 -10.49
CA PRO A 398 33.50 16.36 -11.24
C PRO A 398 32.02 16.43 -10.83
N GLU A 399 31.47 15.33 -10.34
CA GLU A 399 30.16 15.16 -9.73
C GLU A 399 29.87 16.21 -8.65
N ALA A 400 30.87 16.63 -7.87
CA ALA A 400 30.72 17.68 -6.86
C ALA A 400 30.41 19.06 -7.49
N ASN A 401 30.87 19.32 -8.72
CA ASN A 401 30.56 20.52 -9.50
C ASN A 401 29.24 20.38 -10.30
N LEU A 402 28.71 19.16 -10.45
CA LEU A 402 27.36 18.94 -10.98
C LEU A 402 26.30 19.29 -9.93
N ARG A 403 26.47 18.86 -8.67
CA ARG A 403 25.52 19.15 -7.57
C ARG A 403 25.55 20.58 -7.04
N SER A 404 26.72 21.22 -6.99
CA SER A 404 26.88 22.55 -6.37
C SER A 404 26.45 23.70 -7.29
N GLY A 405 26.99 23.78 -8.51
CA GLY A 405 26.67 24.88 -9.43
C GLY A 405 25.24 24.83 -10.01
N PRO A 406 24.70 25.95 -10.50
CA PRO A 406 23.37 26.01 -11.12
C PRO A 406 23.25 25.17 -12.40
N ILE A 407 22.00 24.86 -12.76
CA ILE A 407 21.58 24.23 -14.02
C ILE A 407 21.39 25.31 -15.09
N TYR A 408 20.67 26.39 -14.77
CA TYR A 408 20.41 27.54 -15.64
C TYR A 408 21.32 28.71 -15.29
N LYS A 409 22.62 28.58 -15.60
CA LYS A 409 23.58 29.67 -15.37
C LYS A 409 23.41 30.80 -16.40
N MET A 410 22.95 31.94 -15.91
CA MET A 410 22.76 33.18 -16.68
C MET A 410 24.09 33.93 -16.90
N ALA A 411 24.10 34.90 -17.82
CA ALA A 411 25.15 35.92 -17.91
C ALA A 411 24.93 37.03 -16.86
N PRO A 412 25.99 37.63 -16.27
CA PRO A 412 25.84 38.63 -15.19
C PRO A 412 25.02 39.88 -15.53
N MET A 413 24.82 40.18 -16.81
CA MET A 413 23.94 41.27 -17.24
C MET A 413 22.46 41.00 -16.97
N TYR A 414 22.07 39.73 -16.78
CA TYR A 414 20.71 39.32 -16.43
C TYR A 414 20.44 39.30 -14.92
N ASP A 415 21.46 39.51 -14.08
CA ASP A 415 21.34 39.60 -12.61
C ASP A 415 20.85 41.00 -12.14
N SER A 416 20.62 41.96 -13.05
CA SER A 416 20.33 43.35 -12.70
C SER A 416 19.51 44.12 -13.75
N GLY A 417 19.12 45.36 -13.41
CA GLY A 417 18.35 46.23 -14.29
C GLY A 417 16.97 45.63 -14.61
N PRO A 418 16.50 45.70 -15.88
CA PRO A 418 15.18 45.19 -16.27
C PRO A 418 15.07 43.65 -16.25
N TYR A 419 16.19 42.94 -16.07
CA TYR A 419 16.24 41.47 -16.02
C TYR A 419 16.27 40.90 -14.60
N ARG A 420 16.29 41.76 -13.57
CA ARG A 420 16.13 41.35 -12.18
C ARG A 420 14.85 40.53 -12.01
N PHE A 421 14.90 39.46 -11.21
CA PHE A 421 13.72 38.66 -10.91
C PHE A 421 12.62 39.47 -10.21
N ASP A 422 11.39 39.35 -10.70
CA ASP A 422 10.21 39.98 -10.12
C ASP A 422 9.02 38.99 -10.07
N PRO A 423 8.59 38.54 -8.87
CA PRO A 423 7.60 37.46 -8.72
C PRO A 423 6.16 37.97 -8.95
N GLN A 424 5.73 37.94 -10.21
CA GLN A 424 4.40 38.43 -10.64
C GLN A 424 3.26 37.76 -9.85
N THR A 425 2.37 38.56 -9.26
CA THR A 425 1.17 38.03 -8.59
C THR A 425 0.08 37.68 -9.61
N GLY A 426 -0.96 36.96 -9.16
CA GLY A 426 -2.12 36.68 -10.01
C GLY A 426 -2.89 37.93 -10.44
N MET A 427 -2.74 39.06 -9.71
CA MET A 427 -3.30 40.35 -10.14
C MET A 427 -2.46 40.99 -11.24
N ASP A 428 -1.13 40.92 -11.15
CA ASP A 428 -0.21 41.48 -12.15
C ASP A 428 -0.37 40.76 -13.49
N ILE A 429 -0.41 39.42 -13.48
CA ILE A 429 -0.63 38.59 -14.67
C ILE A 429 -2.01 38.84 -15.29
N ASN A 430 -3.05 38.99 -14.49
CA ASN A 430 -4.39 39.32 -14.99
C ASN A 430 -4.42 40.73 -15.62
N GLN A 431 -3.70 41.70 -15.04
CA GLN A 431 -3.56 43.04 -15.61
C GLN A 431 -2.73 43.03 -16.90
N GLU A 432 -1.60 42.31 -16.94
CA GLU A 432 -0.76 42.10 -18.12
C GLU A 432 -1.57 41.52 -19.28
N LEU A 433 -2.24 40.38 -19.06
CA LEU A 433 -3.03 39.70 -20.09
C LEU A 433 -4.17 40.57 -20.62
N ASN A 434 -4.89 41.32 -19.77
CA ASN A 434 -5.95 42.22 -20.24
C ASN A 434 -5.39 43.43 -21.01
N ASN A 435 -4.27 44.02 -20.58
CA ASN A 435 -3.60 45.09 -21.31
C ASN A 435 -3.13 44.61 -22.69
N CYS A 436 -2.51 43.44 -22.75
CA CYS A 436 -2.02 42.83 -23.99
C CYS A 436 -3.14 42.43 -24.94
N ARG A 437 -4.26 41.87 -24.42
CA ARG A 437 -5.47 41.61 -25.22
C ARG A 437 -6.05 42.91 -25.79
N GLY A 438 -6.10 43.98 -24.98
CA GLY A 438 -6.49 45.32 -25.45
C GLY A 438 -5.60 45.82 -26.58
N LEU A 439 -4.27 45.68 -26.47
CA LEU A 439 -3.31 46.05 -27.52
C LEU A 439 -3.43 45.20 -28.81
N GLN A 440 -3.92 43.95 -28.71
CA GLN A 440 -4.23 43.09 -29.85
C GLN A 440 -5.59 43.43 -30.50
N GLU A 441 -6.57 43.88 -29.71
CA GLU A 441 -7.91 44.27 -30.18
C GLU A 441 -7.94 45.70 -30.77
N ASP A 442 -7.20 46.65 -30.18
CA ASP A 442 -7.10 48.05 -30.63
C ASP A 442 -6.14 48.25 -31.82
N VAL A 443 -6.40 47.52 -32.93
CA VAL A 443 -5.84 47.84 -34.26
C VAL A 443 -6.57 49.07 -34.84
N SER A 444 -6.57 50.17 -34.07
CA SER A 444 -7.40 51.34 -34.29
C SER A 444 -6.69 52.38 -35.17
N LEU A 445 -7.26 52.60 -36.36
CA LEU A 445 -6.73 53.41 -37.47
C LEU A 445 -6.58 54.93 -37.21
N ASN A 446 -6.60 55.39 -35.96
CA ASN A 446 -6.62 56.81 -35.57
C ASN A 446 -5.72 57.18 -34.36
N LEU A 447 -4.87 56.27 -33.85
CA LEU A 447 -3.88 56.62 -32.82
C LEU A 447 -2.84 57.63 -33.32
N GLN A 448 -2.41 58.56 -32.46
CA GLN A 448 -1.30 59.46 -32.82
C GLN A 448 0.00 58.65 -32.98
N PRO A 449 0.90 59.00 -33.93
CA PRO A 449 2.06 58.19 -34.29
C PRO A 449 3.09 57.98 -33.16
N PHE A 450 3.05 58.82 -32.12
CA PHE A 450 3.86 58.60 -30.91
C PHE A 450 3.24 57.53 -29.99
N GLN A 451 1.91 57.52 -29.86
CA GLN A 451 1.18 56.55 -29.02
C GLN A 451 1.19 55.16 -29.64
N SER A 452 0.98 55.03 -30.96
CA SER A 452 1.03 53.71 -31.62
C SER A 452 2.43 53.08 -31.53
N ASN A 453 3.49 53.88 -31.61
CA ASN A 453 4.87 53.41 -31.46
C ASN A 453 5.19 53.01 -30.00
N ALA A 454 4.72 53.78 -29.01
CA ALA A 454 4.84 53.42 -27.59
C ALA A 454 4.10 52.11 -27.26
N ASN A 455 2.87 51.95 -27.77
CA ASN A 455 2.05 50.75 -27.61
C ASN A 455 2.72 49.52 -28.26
N LEU A 456 3.27 49.65 -29.47
CA LEU A 456 4.01 48.58 -30.15
C LEU A 456 5.28 48.18 -29.39
N MET A 457 6.06 49.16 -28.91
CA MET A 457 7.26 48.91 -28.10
C MET A 457 6.95 48.23 -26.76
N TYR A 458 5.84 48.61 -26.10
CA TYR A 458 5.38 47.93 -24.89
C TYR A 458 5.00 46.47 -25.19
N GLY A 459 4.17 46.25 -26.23
CA GLY A 459 3.71 44.93 -26.62
C GLY A 459 4.86 43.96 -26.96
N LEU A 460 5.85 44.43 -27.74
CA LEU A 460 7.03 43.65 -28.11
C LEU A 460 7.98 43.32 -26.93
N GLN A 461 7.81 43.95 -25.76
CA GLN A 461 8.67 43.76 -24.59
C GLN A 461 7.97 43.05 -23.42
N HIS A 462 6.66 43.22 -23.27
CA HIS A 462 5.92 42.81 -22.06
C HIS A 462 4.73 41.88 -22.34
N CYS A 463 4.34 41.65 -23.60
CA CYS A 463 3.21 40.78 -23.90
C CYS A 463 3.65 39.38 -24.35
N PRO A 464 2.98 38.31 -23.88
CA PRO A 464 3.03 37.01 -24.54
C PRO A 464 2.49 37.11 -25.98
N ASP A 465 3.15 36.43 -26.93
CA ASP A 465 2.87 36.51 -28.38
C ASP A 465 1.37 36.38 -28.75
N ASP A 466 0.62 35.60 -27.98
CA ASP A 466 -0.82 35.36 -28.17
C ASP A 466 -1.58 35.44 -26.84
N SER A 467 -1.59 36.63 -26.22
CA SER A 467 -2.34 36.90 -24.98
C SER A 467 -3.84 36.61 -25.07
N ALA A 468 -4.44 36.72 -26.27
CA ALA A 468 -5.83 36.33 -26.50
C ALA A 468 -6.03 34.81 -26.34
N SER A 469 -5.14 33.98 -26.89
CA SER A 469 -5.22 32.52 -26.73
C SER A 469 -5.15 32.09 -25.28
N ILE A 470 -4.25 32.69 -24.46
CA ILE A 470 -4.04 32.33 -23.05
C ILE A 470 -5.36 32.31 -22.28
N ILE A 471 -6.15 33.37 -22.40
CA ILE A 471 -7.44 33.50 -21.73
C ILE A 471 -8.45 32.47 -22.28
N SER A 472 -8.47 32.26 -23.60
CA SER A 472 -9.43 31.35 -24.26
C SER A 472 -9.13 29.86 -24.07
N ASP A 473 -7.86 29.48 -23.91
CA ASP A 473 -7.41 28.10 -23.76
C ASP A 473 -7.49 27.63 -22.31
N CYS A 474 -7.01 28.45 -21.37
CA CYS A 474 -6.94 28.10 -19.96
C CYS A 474 -8.27 28.32 -19.22
N GLY A 475 -9.10 29.28 -19.65
CA GLY A 475 -10.30 29.70 -18.92
C GLY A 475 -9.97 30.07 -17.47
N ASP A 476 -10.71 29.51 -16.51
CA ASP A 476 -10.51 29.75 -15.07
C ASP A 476 -9.32 28.98 -14.46
N SER A 477 -8.55 28.22 -15.26
CA SER A 477 -7.43 27.40 -14.77
C SER A 477 -6.21 28.25 -14.41
N VAL A 478 -6.12 28.66 -13.13
CA VAL A 478 -5.00 29.45 -12.60
C VAL A 478 -3.61 28.81 -12.86
N PRO A 479 -3.38 27.49 -12.71
CA PRO A 479 -2.10 26.87 -13.05
C PRO A 479 -1.73 27.01 -14.53
N CYS A 480 -2.72 26.93 -15.43
CA CYS A 480 -2.54 27.10 -16.87
C CYS A 480 -2.26 28.57 -17.22
N LEU A 481 -3.10 29.51 -16.77
CA LEU A 481 -2.95 30.94 -17.03
C LEU A 481 -1.53 31.42 -16.63
N TYR A 482 -1.10 31.03 -15.44
CA TYR A 482 0.20 31.37 -14.89
C TYR A 482 1.36 30.77 -15.69
N SER A 483 1.30 29.46 -15.96
CA SER A 483 2.35 28.74 -16.68
C SER A 483 2.45 29.19 -18.13
N TYR A 484 1.33 29.51 -18.78
CA TYR A 484 1.34 30.07 -20.14
C TYR A 484 1.93 31.47 -20.14
N ALA A 485 1.52 32.37 -19.24
CA ALA A 485 2.05 33.73 -19.18
C ALA A 485 3.58 33.75 -18.96
N LEU A 486 4.09 33.00 -17.97
CA LEU A 486 5.50 33.10 -17.56
C LEU A 486 6.46 32.13 -18.29
N LEU A 487 6.01 30.94 -18.71
CA LEU A 487 6.83 30.03 -19.54
C LEU A 487 6.66 30.28 -21.05
N GLN A 488 5.64 31.06 -21.42
CA GLN A 488 5.31 31.46 -22.79
C GLN A 488 5.16 30.28 -23.77
N SER A 489 4.56 29.18 -23.32
CA SER A 489 4.23 28.01 -24.14
C SER A 489 2.88 27.41 -23.78
N LYS A 490 2.00 27.31 -24.78
CA LYS A 490 0.69 26.66 -24.71
C LYS A 490 0.77 25.20 -24.28
N VAL A 491 1.78 24.47 -24.76
CA VAL A 491 1.94 23.04 -24.48
C VAL A 491 2.24 22.82 -23.00
N LEU A 492 3.17 23.59 -22.43
CA LEU A 492 3.51 23.49 -21.00
C LEU A 492 2.33 23.88 -20.09
N ALA A 493 1.52 24.85 -20.51
CA ALA A 493 0.36 25.32 -19.75
C ALA A 493 -0.80 24.31 -19.70
N LEU A 494 -1.11 23.67 -20.83
CA LEU A 494 -2.17 22.65 -20.88
C LEU A 494 -1.75 21.37 -20.14
N GLU A 495 -0.48 20.97 -20.25
CA GLU A 495 0.04 19.82 -19.49
C GLU A 495 0.13 20.12 -17.97
N GLU A 496 0.28 21.37 -17.54
CA GLU A 496 0.13 21.77 -16.12
C GLU A 496 -1.31 21.62 -15.65
N GLN A 497 -2.28 22.01 -16.48
CA GLN A 497 -3.70 21.83 -16.18
C GLN A 497 -4.06 20.35 -16.04
N ASP A 498 -3.60 19.50 -16.95
CA ASP A 498 -3.84 18.06 -16.89
C ASP A 498 -3.08 17.41 -15.73
N ALA A 499 -1.81 17.77 -15.47
CA ALA A 499 -1.07 17.27 -14.32
C ALA A 499 -1.73 17.66 -12.97
N TRP A 500 -2.22 18.90 -12.85
CA TRP A 500 -2.96 19.38 -11.67
C TRP A 500 -4.27 18.61 -11.47
N ASN A 501 -5.06 18.44 -12.55
CA ASN A 501 -6.33 17.73 -12.50
C ASN A 501 -6.15 16.23 -12.18
N SER A 502 -5.14 15.59 -12.78
CA SER A 502 -4.72 14.22 -12.46
C SER A 502 -4.31 14.11 -11.00
N PHE A 503 -3.43 14.99 -10.47
CA PHE A 503 -3.01 14.92 -9.08
C PHE A 503 -4.17 15.12 -8.10
N VAL A 504 -5.09 16.05 -8.35
CA VAL A 504 -6.28 16.25 -7.50
C VAL A 504 -7.16 14.98 -7.46
N THR A 505 -7.26 14.26 -8.58
CA THR A 505 -8.01 13.00 -8.68
C THR A 505 -7.27 11.84 -8.00
N GLU A 506 -6.01 11.59 -8.37
CA GLU A 506 -5.14 10.57 -7.78
C GLU A 506 -5.00 10.73 -6.26
N ARG A 507 -4.92 11.98 -5.76
CA ARG A 507 -4.88 12.29 -4.33
C ARG A 507 -6.11 11.78 -3.61
N MET A 508 -7.32 12.02 -4.14
CA MET A 508 -8.58 11.58 -3.52
C MET A 508 -8.69 10.06 -3.41
N GLU A 509 -8.08 9.32 -4.34
CA GLU A 509 -7.99 7.86 -4.29
C GLU A 509 -6.88 7.38 -3.33
N ALA A 510 -5.71 8.02 -3.37
CA ALA A 510 -4.55 7.67 -2.53
C ALA A 510 -4.80 7.92 -1.03
N ILE A 511 -5.61 8.92 -0.67
CA ILE A 511 -5.99 9.20 0.73
C ILE A 511 -7.18 8.37 1.22
N ARG A 512 -7.73 7.46 0.39
CA ARG A 512 -8.92 6.69 0.75
C ARG A 512 -8.58 5.57 1.73
N GLN A 513 -9.21 5.60 2.90
CA GLN A 513 -9.05 4.53 3.90
C GLN A 513 -9.90 3.30 3.52
N TYR A 514 -9.28 2.12 3.54
CA TYR A 514 -9.93 0.84 3.26
C TYR A 514 -9.93 -0.07 4.49
N ASN A 515 -11.10 -0.23 5.10
CA ASN A 515 -11.28 -1.00 6.33
C ASN A 515 -11.16 -2.51 6.07
N SER A 516 -10.02 -3.12 6.41
CA SER A 516 -9.78 -4.56 6.24
C SER A 516 -9.96 -5.35 7.53
N CYS A 517 -10.51 -6.57 7.45
CA CYS A 517 -10.44 -7.55 8.54
C CYS A 517 -9.19 -8.42 8.49
N GLY A 518 -8.29 -8.21 7.52
CA GLY A 518 -7.03 -8.93 7.38
C GLY A 518 -7.17 -10.43 7.13
N ALA A 519 -6.10 -11.19 7.36
CA ALA A 519 -6.07 -12.63 7.13
C ALA A 519 -7.07 -13.39 8.02
N ILE A 520 -7.80 -14.34 7.45
CA ILE A 520 -8.71 -15.21 8.21
C ILE A 520 -7.87 -16.23 8.99
N ASN A 521 -7.79 -16.03 10.30
CA ASN A 521 -7.00 -16.84 11.24
C ASN A 521 -7.73 -18.14 11.62
N ILE A 522 -7.90 -19.03 10.65
CA ILE A 522 -8.24 -20.44 10.89
C ILE A 522 -7.00 -21.31 10.69
N GLU A 523 -6.80 -22.30 11.56
CA GLU A 523 -5.92 -23.42 11.24
C GLU A 523 -6.58 -24.22 10.10
N TYR A 524 -5.79 -24.57 9.08
CA TYR A 524 -6.27 -25.26 7.88
C TYR A 524 -6.13 -26.78 8.02
N PRO A 525 -7.22 -27.52 8.33
CA PRO A 525 -7.22 -28.97 8.25
C PRO A 525 -7.16 -29.42 6.80
N GLU A 526 -6.76 -30.68 6.59
CA GLU A 526 -6.72 -31.27 5.26
C GLU A 526 -8.10 -31.27 4.59
N TYR A 527 -8.11 -31.17 3.26
CA TYR A 527 -9.30 -31.21 2.41
C TYR A 527 -10.28 -30.02 2.56
N MET A 528 -9.83 -28.87 3.09
CA MET A 528 -10.55 -27.58 3.07
C MET A 528 -10.12 -26.71 1.87
N MET A 529 -11.01 -25.82 1.42
CA MET A 529 -10.77 -24.79 0.39
C MET A 529 -11.61 -23.52 0.65
N LYS A 530 -11.13 -22.34 0.22
CA LYS A 530 -11.92 -21.09 0.14
C LYS A 530 -12.85 -21.15 -1.10
N THR A 531 -14.06 -20.60 -1.02
CA THR A 531 -15.05 -20.61 -2.11
C THR A 531 -15.74 -19.24 -2.28
N PRO A 532 -15.56 -18.54 -3.42
CA PRO A 532 -14.58 -18.80 -4.48
C PRO A 532 -13.15 -18.63 -3.94
N ALA A 533 -12.23 -19.51 -4.37
CA ALA A 533 -10.84 -19.48 -3.89
C ALA A 533 -10.15 -18.13 -4.18
N LEU A 534 -10.52 -17.50 -5.28
CA LEU A 534 -9.87 -16.34 -5.87
C LEU A 534 -10.63 -15.01 -5.61
N ALA A 535 -11.70 -15.04 -4.83
CA ALA A 535 -12.52 -13.85 -4.59
C ALA A 535 -11.78 -12.81 -3.73
N PRO A 536 -11.83 -11.51 -4.08
CA PRO A 536 -11.59 -10.47 -3.09
C PRO A 536 -12.62 -10.64 -1.96
N GLY A 537 -12.14 -10.48 -0.72
CA GLY A 537 -12.86 -10.99 0.45
C GLY A 537 -12.08 -10.76 1.72
N TYR A 538 -11.70 -9.51 1.96
CA TYR A 538 -10.89 -9.06 3.10
C TYR A 538 -11.28 -7.68 3.65
N LEU A 539 -12.33 -7.03 3.11
CA LEU A 539 -12.80 -5.69 3.46
C LEU A 539 -14.13 -5.70 4.21
N GLN A 540 -14.44 -4.59 4.89
CA GLN A 540 -15.69 -4.39 5.63
C GLN A 540 -16.93 -4.68 4.75
N GLY A 541 -17.72 -5.68 5.16
CA GLY A 541 -18.91 -6.14 4.43
C GLY A 541 -18.72 -7.45 3.68
N ASP A 542 -17.48 -7.81 3.32
CA ASP A 542 -17.16 -9.04 2.57
C ASP A 542 -17.58 -10.31 3.32
N VAL A 543 -17.92 -11.35 2.55
CA VAL A 543 -18.22 -12.69 3.06
C VAL A 543 -17.31 -13.72 2.37
N ALA A 544 -16.33 -14.23 3.11
CA ALA A 544 -15.51 -15.35 2.70
C ALA A 544 -16.18 -16.67 3.12
N ARG A 545 -16.45 -17.57 2.17
CA ARG A 545 -16.96 -18.92 2.47
C ARG A 545 -15.83 -19.94 2.40
N PHE A 546 -15.93 -20.96 3.24
CA PHE A 546 -15.13 -22.17 3.16
C PHE A 546 -15.97 -23.37 2.76
N GLY A 547 -15.33 -24.30 2.06
CA GLY A 547 -15.88 -25.58 1.66
C GLY A 547 -14.86 -26.70 1.92
N CYS A 548 -15.32 -27.93 1.71
CA CYS A 548 -14.46 -29.10 1.73
C CYS A 548 -14.49 -29.79 0.35
N TYR A 549 -13.46 -30.57 0.03
CA TYR A 549 -13.44 -31.42 -1.15
C TYR A 549 -14.67 -32.35 -1.16
N GLN A 550 -15.14 -32.74 -2.36
CA GLN A 550 -16.36 -33.54 -2.55
C GLN A 550 -16.37 -34.88 -1.76
N THR A 551 -15.22 -35.41 -1.40
CA THR A 551 -15.04 -36.63 -0.58
C THR A 551 -15.32 -36.43 0.92
N HIS A 552 -15.57 -35.18 1.34
CA HIS A 552 -15.74 -34.76 2.73
C HIS A 552 -17.08 -34.03 2.94
N TRP A 553 -17.44 -33.83 4.20
CA TRP A 553 -18.49 -32.91 4.67
C TRP A 553 -17.84 -31.82 5.52
N ILE A 554 -18.30 -30.58 5.36
CA ILE A 554 -17.93 -29.48 6.25
C ILE A 554 -18.70 -29.57 7.57
N LYS A 555 -18.06 -29.09 8.64
CA LYS A 555 -18.55 -28.95 10.01
C LYS A 555 -17.99 -27.65 10.58
N GLY A 556 -18.61 -27.09 11.62
CA GLY A 556 -18.31 -25.73 12.09
C GLY A 556 -18.91 -24.64 11.20
N ASP A 557 -18.65 -23.39 11.52
CA ASP A 557 -19.19 -22.24 10.80
C ASP A 557 -18.37 -21.96 9.53
N ASN A 558 -19.02 -22.06 8.36
CA ASN A 558 -18.35 -22.00 7.07
C ASN A 558 -18.47 -20.65 6.36
N GLU A 559 -19.20 -19.69 6.93
CA GLU A 559 -19.34 -18.33 6.41
C GLU A 559 -18.68 -17.33 7.36
N TYR A 560 -17.59 -16.73 6.89
CA TYR A 560 -16.90 -15.66 7.59
C TYR A 560 -17.29 -14.32 6.99
N LYS A 561 -17.80 -13.40 7.81
CA LYS A 561 -18.17 -12.03 7.42
C LYS A 561 -17.24 -11.04 8.11
N CYS A 562 -16.68 -10.12 7.34
CA CYS A 562 -15.89 -9.01 7.85
C CYS A 562 -16.80 -7.89 8.34
N GLY A 563 -16.60 -7.42 9.58
CA GLY A 563 -17.45 -6.40 10.18
C GLY A 563 -16.78 -5.63 11.30
N ILE A 564 -17.48 -4.59 11.77
CA ILE A 564 -17.07 -3.78 12.91
C ILE A 564 -17.30 -4.56 14.21
N VAL A 565 -16.28 -4.63 15.06
CA VAL A 565 -16.34 -5.16 16.42
C VAL A 565 -15.91 -4.04 17.38
N VAL A 566 -16.87 -3.58 18.19
CA VAL A 566 -16.65 -2.59 19.25
C VAL A 566 -15.99 -3.27 20.46
N ASP A 567 -15.07 -2.58 21.14
CA ASP A 567 -14.46 -3.08 22.37
C ASP A 567 -15.46 -3.02 23.54
N TYR A 568 -15.61 -4.15 24.25
CA TYR A 568 -16.48 -4.25 25.42
C TYR A 568 -16.07 -3.29 26.55
N ASN A 569 -14.77 -3.01 26.71
CA ASN A 569 -14.24 -2.16 27.76
C ASN A 569 -14.18 -0.67 27.37
N ASN A 570 -14.27 -0.36 26.07
CA ASN A 570 -14.23 1.00 25.56
C ASN A 570 -15.16 1.14 24.33
N PRO A 571 -16.43 1.54 24.53
CA PRO A 571 -17.41 1.68 23.45
C PRO A 571 -17.03 2.65 22.32
N ASN A 572 -16.06 3.54 22.55
CA ASN A 572 -15.54 4.46 21.54
C ASN A 572 -14.39 3.84 20.71
N SER A 573 -13.92 2.65 21.06
CA SER A 573 -12.92 1.88 20.32
C SER A 573 -13.60 0.77 19.53
N TYR A 574 -13.26 0.66 18.25
CA TYR A 574 -13.71 -0.40 17.36
C TYR A 574 -12.57 -0.85 16.47
N ARG A 575 -12.67 -2.07 15.97
CA ARG A 575 -11.75 -2.65 14.99
C ARG A 575 -12.49 -3.55 14.01
N PHE A 576 -11.89 -3.82 12.86
CA PHE A 576 -12.47 -4.68 11.85
C PHE A 576 -11.98 -6.12 12.07
N GLU A 577 -12.90 -7.00 12.46
CA GLU A 577 -12.63 -8.41 12.70
C GLU A 577 -13.58 -9.29 11.88
N TRP A 578 -13.09 -10.48 11.57
CA TRP A 578 -13.94 -11.58 11.15
C TRP A 578 -14.86 -12.03 12.30
N ASN A 579 -16.11 -12.34 11.99
CA ASN A 579 -17.08 -12.91 12.93
C ASN A 579 -16.53 -14.12 13.71
N LYS A 580 -16.84 -14.18 15.00
CA LYS A 580 -16.37 -15.22 15.92
C LYS A 580 -17.32 -16.42 15.86
N GLY A 581 -17.03 -17.35 14.95
CA GLY A 581 -17.70 -18.64 14.81
C GLY A 581 -16.85 -19.82 15.30
N SER A 582 -17.45 -21.01 15.32
CA SER A 582 -16.76 -22.28 15.50
C SER A 582 -15.90 -22.58 14.26
N GLN A 583 -14.61 -22.87 14.46
CA GLN A 583 -13.67 -23.12 13.37
C GLN A 583 -14.18 -24.23 12.43
N PRO A 584 -14.23 -23.99 11.10
CA PRO A 584 -14.68 -25.00 10.16
C PRO A 584 -13.66 -26.14 10.07
N TRP A 585 -14.11 -27.34 9.75
CA TRP A 585 -13.25 -28.48 9.46
C TRP A 585 -13.95 -29.55 8.61
N CYS A 586 -13.14 -30.41 7.99
CA CYS A 586 -13.60 -31.37 6.99
C CYS A 586 -13.59 -32.80 7.54
N ARG A 587 -14.75 -33.48 7.55
CA ARG A 587 -14.88 -34.90 7.91
C ARG A 587 -15.05 -35.77 6.67
N SER A 588 -14.24 -36.81 6.51
CA SER A 588 -14.41 -37.79 5.44
C SER A 588 -15.82 -38.40 5.46
N ARG A 589 -16.47 -38.49 4.30
CA ARG A 589 -17.82 -39.06 4.16
C ARG A 589 -17.90 -40.51 4.65
N ILE A 590 -16.82 -41.27 4.51
CA ILE A 590 -16.72 -42.66 4.99
C ILE A 590 -16.79 -42.68 6.53
N LYS A 591 -16.00 -41.83 7.21
CA LYS A 591 -16.01 -41.73 8.68
C LYS A 591 -17.37 -41.23 9.21
N GLU A 592 -17.99 -40.26 8.54
CA GLU A 592 -19.33 -39.76 8.92
C GLU A 592 -20.41 -40.85 8.75
N ASN A 593 -20.39 -41.61 7.66
CA ASN A 593 -21.31 -42.73 7.46
C ASN A 593 -21.09 -43.84 8.50
N TYR A 594 -19.83 -44.17 8.83
CA TYR A 594 -19.51 -45.14 9.89
C TYR A 594 -20.03 -44.69 11.27
N PHE A 595 -19.87 -43.42 11.63
CA PHE A 595 -20.46 -42.86 12.85
C PHE A 595 -22.00 -42.95 12.86
N LYS A 596 -22.67 -42.67 11.74
CA LYS A 596 -24.14 -42.82 11.63
C LYS A 596 -24.59 -44.27 11.81
N TRP A 597 -23.89 -45.24 11.22
CA TRP A 597 -24.19 -46.66 11.43
C TRP A 597 -23.97 -47.08 12.89
N ILE A 598 -22.88 -46.62 13.51
CA ILE A 598 -22.59 -46.85 14.94
C ILE A 598 -23.70 -46.28 15.83
N THR A 599 -24.15 -45.03 15.62
CA THR A 599 -25.19 -44.44 16.48
C THR A 599 -26.55 -45.12 16.32
N VAL A 600 -26.89 -45.60 15.12
CA VAL A 600 -28.09 -46.41 14.88
C VAL A 600 -28.00 -47.78 15.56
N ILE A 601 -26.86 -48.46 15.48
CA ILE A 601 -26.67 -49.77 16.14
C ILE A 601 -26.75 -49.62 17.67
N PHE A 602 -26.05 -48.63 18.25
CA PHE A 602 -26.09 -48.40 19.70
C PHE A 602 -27.47 -47.94 20.20
N SER A 603 -28.24 -47.16 19.43
CA SER A 603 -29.59 -46.78 19.84
C SER A 603 -30.55 -47.97 19.84
N ILE A 604 -30.46 -48.87 18.85
CA ILE A 604 -31.22 -50.13 18.82
C ILE A 604 -30.85 -51.02 20.01
N VAL A 605 -29.56 -51.20 20.30
CA VAL A 605 -29.09 -51.99 21.46
C VAL A 605 -29.55 -51.38 22.79
N ALA A 606 -29.52 -50.05 22.93
CA ALA A 606 -30.02 -49.37 24.12
C ALA A 606 -31.54 -49.53 24.31
N ILE A 607 -32.33 -49.49 23.22
CA ILE A 607 -33.77 -49.75 23.26
C ILE A 607 -34.07 -51.20 23.67
N ILE A 608 -33.33 -52.17 23.12
CA ILE A 608 -33.48 -53.59 23.49
C ILE A 608 -33.12 -53.80 24.97
N LEU A 609 -32.04 -53.19 25.47
CA LEU A 609 -31.68 -53.23 26.89
C LEU A 609 -32.75 -52.61 27.78
N ALA A 610 -33.33 -51.47 27.39
CA ALA A 610 -34.43 -50.85 28.14
C ALA A 610 -35.67 -51.76 28.22
N ILE A 611 -36.05 -52.40 27.10
CA ILE A 611 -37.16 -53.37 27.05
C ILE A 611 -36.86 -54.58 27.95
N MET A 612 -35.62 -55.10 27.92
CA MET A 612 -35.20 -56.21 28.78
C MET A 612 -35.23 -55.86 30.27
N VAL A 613 -34.81 -54.64 30.65
CA VAL A 613 -34.90 -54.15 32.04
C VAL A 613 -36.35 -54.00 32.49
N VAL A 614 -37.24 -53.47 31.65
CA VAL A 614 -38.69 -53.40 31.94
C VAL A 614 -39.28 -54.80 32.09
N PHE A 615 -38.96 -55.73 31.19
CA PHE A 615 -39.43 -57.12 31.27
C PHE A 615 -38.94 -57.81 32.55
N LEU A 616 -37.68 -57.65 32.92
CA LEU A 616 -37.12 -58.20 34.17
C LEU A 616 -37.78 -57.57 35.40
N GLY A 617 -38.05 -56.26 35.41
CA GLY A 617 -38.83 -55.61 36.46
C GLY A 617 -40.22 -56.21 36.63
N CYS A 618 -40.98 -56.35 35.53
CA CYS A 618 -42.28 -57.01 35.52
C CYS A 618 -42.20 -58.48 35.95
N TRP A 619 -41.14 -59.20 35.57
CA TRP A 619 -40.91 -60.60 35.96
C TRP A 619 -40.63 -60.73 37.46
N CYS A 620 -39.81 -59.86 38.05
CA CYS A 620 -39.56 -59.82 39.50
C CYS A 620 -40.84 -59.53 40.29
N VAL A 621 -41.67 -58.57 39.83
CA VAL A 621 -43.00 -58.30 40.44
C VAL A 621 -43.93 -59.52 40.33
N LYS A 622 -43.92 -60.23 39.18
CA LYS A 622 -44.70 -61.46 38.99
C LYS A 622 -44.23 -62.59 39.91
N GLN A 623 -42.92 -62.82 40.04
CA GLN A 623 -42.37 -63.85 40.92
C GLN A 623 -42.68 -63.57 42.40
N ARG A 624 -42.62 -62.30 42.83
CA ARG A 624 -42.99 -61.88 44.19
C ARG A 624 -44.45 -62.23 44.51
N LYS A 625 -45.39 -61.89 43.61
CA LYS A 625 -46.80 -62.29 43.76
C LYS A 625 -47.03 -63.81 43.75
N ILE A 626 -46.23 -64.57 42.99
CA ILE A 626 -46.31 -66.04 42.99
C ILE A 626 -45.81 -66.65 44.31
N GLN A 627 -44.80 -66.04 44.96
CA GLN A 627 -44.37 -66.46 46.30
C GLN A 627 -45.43 -66.16 47.36
N GLU A 628 -46.05 -64.98 47.32
CA GLU A 628 -47.16 -64.58 48.19
C GLU A 628 -48.35 -65.56 48.06
N GLN A 629 -48.74 -65.94 46.83
CA GLN A 629 -49.79 -66.95 46.59
C GLN A 629 -49.41 -68.37 47.06
N ARG A 630 -48.12 -68.75 47.01
CA ARG A 630 -47.65 -70.06 47.48
C ARG A 630 -47.73 -70.19 48.99
N GLN A 631 -47.49 -69.11 49.75
CA GLN A 631 -47.69 -69.13 51.21
C GLN A 631 -49.17 -69.33 51.57
N TYR A 632 -50.08 -68.65 50.87
CA TYR A 632 -51.53 -68.80 51.09
C TYR A 632 -52.02 -70.25 50.89
N ASN A 633 -51.55 -70.92 49.83
CA ASN A 633 -51.93 -72.31 49.53
C ASN A 633 -51.28 -73.37 50.45
N TYR A 634 -50.23 -73.04 51.20
CA TYR A 634 -49.69 -73.93 52.22
C TYR A 634 -50.57 -73.96 53.48
N GLN A 635 -51.22 -72.85 53.82
CA GLN A 635 -52.00 -72.72 55.05
C GLN A 635 -53.38 -73.39 54.96
N THR A 636 -53.98 -73.49 53.76
CA THR A 636 -55.25 -74.22 53.53
C THR A 636 -55.09 -75.74 53.50
N ASN A 637 -53.96 -76.28 53.02
CA ASN A 637 -53.76 -77.72 52.90
C ASN A 637 -53.33 -78.41 54.21
N ALA A 638 -53.00 -77.66 55.26
CA ALA A 638 -52.59 -78.20 56.57
C ALA A 638 -53.76 -78.68 57.45
N VAL A 639 -55.01 -78.39 57.11
CA VAL A 639 -56.19 -78.61 57.98
C VAL A 639 -56.91 -79.93 57.69
N ASN A 640 -56.84 -80.46 56.46
CA ASN A 640 -57.67 -81.57 55.99
C ASN A 640 -56.90 -82.87 55.71
N PHE A 641 -56.13 -83.38 56.69
CA PHE A 641 -55.55 -84.73 56.59
C PHE A 641 -55.55 -85.54 57.91
N GLN A 642 -56.62 -85.40 58.69
CA GLN A 642 -57.01 -86.40 59.68
C GLN A 642 -58.40 -86.96 59.34
N ASN A 643 -58.46 -88.06 58.57
CA ASN A 643 -59.42 -89.15 58.79
C ASN A 643 -59.26 -90.31 57.80
N SER A 644 -59.84 -91.45 58.21
CA SER A 644 -60.01 -92.75 57.53
C SER A 644 -58.75 -93.53 57.12
N SER A 645 -58.92 -94.85 57.10
CA SER A 645 -57.88 -95.87 56.96
C SER A 645 -58.43 -97.07 56.17
N GLN A 646 -57.54 -98.00 55.78
CA GLN A 646 -57.87 -99.20 54.99
C GLN A 646 -58.31 -98.88 53.54
N LEU A 647 -58.28 -99.80 52.56
CA LEU A 647 -58.06 -101.25 52.60
C LEU A 647 -56.91 -101.66 51.63
N GLN A 648 -56.88 -102.92 51.17
CA GLN A 648 -55.68 -103.63 50.73
C GLN A 648 -55.85 -104.28 49.34
N ARG A 649 -54.72 -104.55 48.67
CA ARG A 649 -54.40 -105.76 47.85
C ARG A 649 -54.55 -105.73 46.30
N LEU A 650 -53.39 -105.98 45.65
CA LEU A 650 -53.11 -106.92 44.54
C LEU A 650 -53.21 -106.54 43.02
N ARG A 651 -52.17 -107.03 42.30
CA ARG A 651 -51.98 -107.31 40.85
C ARG A 651 -51.60 -106.16 39.87
N LEU A 652 -50.90 -106.42 38.74
CA LEU A 652 -49.73 -107.31 38.44
C LEU A 652 -49.20 -107.06 36.99
N GLY A 653 -47.89 -106.87 36.78
CA GLY A 653 -47.25 -106.86 35.44
C GLY A 653 -47.42 -105.55 34.63
N TYR A 654 -46.67 -105.27 33.57
CA TYR A 654 -45.60 -106.03 32.88
C TYR A 654 -44.45 -105.11 32.40
N THR A 655 -43.36 -105.65 31.81
CA THR A 655 -42.06 -104.96 31.64
C THR A 655 -41.64 -104.63 30.19
N ASN A 656 -40.87 -103.54 30.00
CA ASN A 656 -39.70 -103.38 29.10
C ASN A 656 -39.12 -101.94 29.24
N LYS A 657 -37.81 -101.61 29.33
CA LYS A 657 -36.59 -101.95 28.54
C LYS A 657 -36.72 -101.63 27.04
N GLY A 658 -36.08 -100.61 26.44
CA GLY A 658 -35.14 -99.58 26.92
C GLY A 658 -33.75 -99.68 26.26
N ARG A 659 -33.20 -98.59 25.70
CA ARG A 659 -31.79 -98.49 25.27
C ARG A 659 -31.27 -97.04 25.10
N VAL A 660 -29.97 -96.91 24.86
CA VAL A 660 -29.14 -95.69 24.86
C VAL A 660 -28.31 -95.65 23.56
N ALA A 661 -28.03 -94.46 23.03
CA ALA A 661 -26.89 -94.15 22.14
C ALA A 661 -26.58 -92.64 22.15
N SER A 662 -25.44 -92.22 21.57
CA SER A 662 -24.90 -90.86 21.63
C SER A 662 -24.08 -90.50 20.38
N ILE A 663 -23.85 -89.20 20.15
CA ILE A 663 -22.90 -88.58 19.19
C ILE A 663 -23.21 -88.77 17.68
N GLY A 664 -23.08 -87.69 16.90
CA GLY A 664 -23.08 -87.71 15.43
C GLY A 664 -23.19 -86.30 14.82
N SER A 665 -22.38 -85.98 13.81
CA SER A 665 -22.22 -84.63 13.22
C SER A 665 -22.63 -84.60 11.73
N LEU A 666 -23.14 -83.44 11.29
CA LEU A 666 -23.30 -82.94 9.90
C LEU A 666 -24.17 -83.72 8.87
N ASP A 667 -24.74 -82.92 7.97
CA ASP A 667 -25.18 -83.12 6.57
C ASP A 667 -25.94 -84.39 6.12
N ASP A 668 -27.07 -84.21 5.43
CA ASP A 668 -27.18 -84.47 3.97
C ASP A 668 -28.56 -84.07 3.35
N ALA A 669 -28.61 -83.75 2.05
CA ALA A 669 -29.83 -83.74 1.19
C ALA A 669 -29.61 -83.27 -0.29
N PRO A 670 -29.48 -84.17 -1.29
CA PRO A 670 -29.48 -83.86 -2.74
C PRO A 670 -30.88 -83.99 -3.40
N GLN A 671 -31.37 -83.02 -4.19
CA GLN A 671 -31.21 -82.76 -5.65
C GLN A 671 -32.00 -83.64 -6.65
N LEU A 672 -32.67 -83.00 -7.64
CA LEU A 672 -32.74 -83.41 -9.07
C LEU A 672 -33.49 -82.40 -9.99
N THR A 673 -32.75 -81.62 -10.81
CA THR A 673 -33.03 -81.25 -12.25
C THR A 673 -34.27 -80.41 -12.67
N GLN A 674 -34.33 -79.61 -13.77
CA GLN A 674 -33.39 -79.27 -14.88
C GLN A 674 -33.81 -77.96 -15.65
N ARG A 675 -32.84 -77.13 -16.13
CA ARG A 675 -32.81 -76.30 -17.40
C ARG A 675 -33.88 -75.19 -17.66
N PHE A 676 -33.73 -74.15 -18.51
CA PHE A 676 -32.66 -73.24 -19.08
C PHE A 676 -33.38 -72.20 -20.02
N PRO A 677 -32.76 -71.23 -20.79
CA PRO A 677 -31.34 -70.80 -20.96
C PRO A 677 -31.05 -69.26 -20.94
N ALA A 678 -29.74 -68.88 -20.98
CA ALA A 678 -29.11 -67.66 -21.59
C ALA A 678 -29.58 -66.22 -21.18
N ARG A 679 -28.76 -65.15 -21.21
CA ARG A 679 -27.64 -64.75 -22.10
C ARG A 679 -26.63 -63.83 -21.36
N ALA A 680 -25.51 -63.44 -21.98
CA ALA A 680 -24.42 -62.66 -21.37
C ALA A 680 -24.04 -61.37 -22.14
N THR A 681 -23.52 -60.36 -21.41
CA THR A 681 -22.72 -59.18 -21.87
C THR A 681 -23.38 -58.21 -22.87
N PRO A 682 -22.83 -56.99 -23.12
CA PRO A 682 -21.68 -56.29 -22.51
C PRO A 682 -22.18 -55.21 -21.49
N THR A 683 -21.56 -54.07 -21.12
CA THR A 683 -20.41 -53.26 -21.57
C THR A 683 -19.64 -52.61 -20.39
N THR A 684 -18.44 -52.10 -20.67
CA THR A 684 -17.72 -51.10 -19.86
C THR A 684 -17.88 -49.69 -20.44
N LEU A 685 -17.93 -48.66 -19.60
CA LEU A 685 -17.74 -47.25 -20.01
C LEU A 685 -17.02 -46.48 -18.89
N GLU A 686 -15.73 -46.20 -19.09
CA GLU A 686 -15.08 -45.02 -18.49
C GLU A 686 -15.55 -43.76 -19.23
N PRO A 687 -15.33 -42.57 -18.65
CA PRO A 687 -14.30 -41.76 -19.31
C PRO A 687 -13.31 -41.06 -18.37
N ALA A 688 -12.07 -40.96 -18.88
CA ALA A 688 -11.09 -39.90 -18.65
C ALA A 688 -10.66 -39.57 -17.20
N ARG A 689 -9.45 -40.04 -16.85
CA ARG A 689 -8.52 -39.20 -16.08
C ARG A 689 -8.14 -37.97 -16.92
N TYR A 690 -8.02 -36.80 -16.27
CA TYR A 690 -7.31 -35.63 -16.80
C TYR A 690 -6.39 -35.06 -15.71
N ILE A 691 -5.12 -35.47 -15.73
CA ILE A 691 -3.93 -34.84 -15.12
C ILE A 691 -2.72 -35.36 -15.95
N PRO A 692 -1.70 -34.55 -16.29
CA PRO A 692 -1.58 -33.10 -16.06
C PRO A 692 -2.23 -32.26 -17.17
#